data_AF-A0A132A5E1-F1
#
_entry.id   AF-A0A132A5E1-F1
#
_cell.length_a   1.000
_cell.length_b   1.000
_cell.length_c   1.000
_cell.angle_alpha   90.00
_cell.angle_beta   90.00
_cell.angle_gamma   90.00
#
_symmetry.space_group_name_H-M   'P 1'
#
loop_
_entity.id
_entity.type
_entity.pdbx_description
1 polymer ?
#
loop_
_entity_poly.entity_id
_entity_poly.type
_entity_poly.pdbx_seq_one_letter_code
_entity_poly.pdbx_strand_id
1 'polypeptide(L)'
;MGKNKNKSAEFQTSDMDKQNCQSSRSKRNVDMKSNSKDGQVSVSKQSQDEGKYLELENAVLGQVVVRFPPEASGYLHIGHAKAALLNAHYQRLYQGKLIFRFDDTNPEKEKESFEKIIEGDIEMLGIKPDVRSYTSDYFELMIQYATKLIEAGLAYVDDTDPLQMKTERDQRKYSKNYNNSVEKNLQIWNDMVEGLFEDQGYCLRAKIDMQSDNGALRDPIIFRCKKQAHPRTGLRYKVYPTYDFACPIVDSIEGVTHALRTSEYMDRDAQYYWFCDSLKIRKPIIAAYSRLNLMNTVLSKRKLTYFVEQGLVNGWDDPRMPTVRGILRRGLTVQGLKNFITSQGSSKAVVVMDWDKIWAFNRKVIDFDAPRYSSVEKLNSVPVIIEDEEELLESVVEVALHPKNPALGVRKLTVGKRLIIDQSDAQMIDSTMTVTFIGWGNLKITSVEKNSSGLILSIKAKLDLSNKDFKKTLKITWLEEQSTIPAILIYYDNLIRKPVLSKEEDFKEFINLDSKMSIEAFVDKELKSLSKGSIIQIQRKGFFICDSAFDDCVSNFAGKSKPIYLISIPDGTTDLKIFPKSVQEWKNRIAWKEKEEKPVQSIAKKDVQSVSNTIVDTKDILNDKQLDALIRKQGDRIREMKSNKADKKTLEIEIQQLLQLKSQFKNISGKDWKPDTKPNENDVNKSKNGKSSEKEIPDQSKQTSSKSKSKKAENQEANTKNSSKVIKKQTRLGIECKKSVNYSEWYTEVIKKAEMIEYYDVSGCYILRPWAFSIWETIQQYFDSSIKKMGVENCYFPIFISKSALETEKTHIADFAPEVAWVTKSGSSEMAEPVAIRPTSETVMYPSYAKWVQSHRDLPIKLNQWCNVVRWEFKQPTPFLRTREFLWQEGHSAFATEQEAMDEVLAILELYAEIYENLLAIPVIRGKKTEKEKFAGGQMTTTCEAYVHVNGRGIQGATSHYLGQNFSKMFGIQFENPDLVGEKCFAYQNSWGMSTRTIGALVMIHGDDKGLVLPPKVAPKQVVIVPCGITATIQDDEKKNLLGACEKFKIKLAQHNIRVVLDDDDHHSPGWKFNHWELKGVPVRVEIGPKDLIANECVAVRRDSGVKESFSLEDAEQKIINLLNTIQNDMFLKAKQILNNNLIVTESWSKLLEHLDKKSIIIAPFCGEIVCEDQIRKDSTNDEGCEESGPLMGAKSLCIPFDQPKKLAQGTVCVHPDCHREAKFYTLFGRSY
;
A
#
# COMPACT_ATOMS: atom_id res chain seq x y z
N MET A 1 -24.63 38.63 68.97
CA MET A 1 -25.51 39.57 68.23
C MET A 1 -25.35 39.20 66.74
N GLY A 2 -26.35 38.98 65.88
CA GLY A 2 -27.78 39.35 65.88
C GLY A 2 -28.03 40.45 64.82
N LYS A 3 -29.15 40.57 64.07
CA LYS A 3 -30.44 39.82 63.88
C LYS A 3 -31.00 40.28 62.49
N ASN A 4 -31.96 39.67 61.78
CA ASN A 4 -32.53 38.32 61.60
C ASN A 4 -33.68 38.43 60.52
N LYS A 5 -34.29 37.31 60.07
CA LYS A 5 -35.62 37.18 59.34
C LYS A 5 -35.69 37.46 57.82
N ASN A 6 -36.65 36.91 57.04
CA ASN A 6 -37.34 35.58 57.03
C ASN A 6 -38.37 35.45 55.87
N LYS A 7 -38.44 34.25 55.24
CA LYS A 7 -39.64 33.48 54.74
C LYS A 7 -40.64 34.18 53.75
N SER A 8 -41.59 33.53 53.07
CA SER A 8 -42.10 32.12 52.90
C SER A 8 -42.75 32.02 51.48
N ALA A 9 -42.92 30.91 50.74
CA ALA A 9 -43.16 29.45 50.97
C ALA A 9 -44.65 29.00 50.83
N GLU A 10 -44.88 27.69 50.64
CA GLU A 10 -46.17 26.93 50.68
C GLU A 10 -47.02 26.84 49.37
N PHE A 11 -47.70 25.73 48.98
CA PHE A 11 -47.67 24.29 49.38
C PHE A 11 -48.16 23.33 48.23
N GLN A 12 -48.26 22.00 48.49
CA GLN A 12 -48.65 20.90 47.56
C GLN A 12 -50.05 20.28 47.86
N THR A 13 -50.65 19.58 46.87
CA THR A 13 -51.51 18.32 46.87
C THR A 13 -52.17 18.21 45.48
N SER A 14 -52.22 17.15 44.66
CA SER A 14 -52.38 15.67 44.77
C SER A 14 -53.83 15.13 44.65
N ASP A 15 -54.08 14.24 43.68
CA ASP A 15 -54.66 12.87 43.84
C ASP A 15 -55.67 12.28 42.80
N MET A 16 -55.56 10.95 42.59
CA MET A 16 -56.51 9.90 42.09
C MET A 16 -57.12 9.95 40.64
N ASP A 17 -57.38 8.87 39.88
CA ASP A 17 -57.14 7.40 39.87
C ASP A 17 -57.97 6.73 38.69
N LYS A 18 -57.74 5.43 38.39
CA LYS A 18 -58.61 4.38 37.73
C LYS A 18 -58.77 4.17 36.18
N GLN A 19 -58.27 2.98 35.75
CA GLN A 19 -58.95 1.87 34.97
C GLN A 19 -59.38 2.03 33.47
N ASN A 20 -59.46 1.00 32.59
CA ASN A 20 -58.86 -0.38 32.46
C ASN A 20 -59.14 -1.03 31.05
N CYS A 21 -58.50 -2.17 30.69
CA CYS A 21 -58.75 -3.12 29.55
C CYS A 21 -58.43 -2.66 28.09
N GLN A 22 -57.60 -3.36 27.27
CA GLN A 22 -57.77 -4.64 26.50
C GLN A 22 -58.64 -4.54 25.21
N SER A 23 -58.34 -5.12 24.03
CA SER A 23 -57.24 -6.02 23.56
C SER A 23 -57.09 -6.12 22.00
N SER A 24 -56.03 -6.83 21.55
CA SER A 24 -55.96 -7.69 20.35
C SER A 24 -55.50 -7.18 18.94
N ARG A 25 -54.76 -8.09 18.28
CA ARG A 25 -53.99 -8.01 17.02
C ARG A 25 -54.83 -8.14 15.74
N SER A 26 -54.28 -7.77 14.57
CA SER A 26 -54.22 -8.68 13.39
C SER A 26 -53.13 -8.28 12.36
N LYS A 27 -52.91 -9.11 11.32
CA LYS A 27 -51.94 -8.92 10.21
C LYS A 27 -52.67 -8.79 8.87
N ARG A 28 -52.05 -8.16 7.84
CA ARG A 28 -51.90 -8.71 6.46
C ARG A 28 -51.13 -7.77 5.51
N ASN A 29 -50.49 -8.36 4.50
CA ASN A 29 -50.00 -7.69 3.30
C ASN A 29 -51.15 -7.56 2.27
N VAL A 30 -50.98 -6.70 1.25
CA VAL A 30 -51.04 -7.06 -0.20
C VAL A 30 -50.88 -5.78 -1.05
N ASP A 31 -50.16 -5.91 -2.17
CA ASP A 31 -49.98 -4.86 -3.18
C ASP A 31 -51.26 -4.53 -3.97
N MET A 32 -51.40 -3.29 -4.43
CA MET A 32 -51.82 -3.04 -5.82
C MET A 32 -51.40 -1.67 -6.35
N LYS A 33 -51.12 -1.62 -7.66
CA LYS A 33 -50.72 -0.41 -8.41
C LYS A 33 -51.94 0.35 -8.93
N SER A 34 -51.83 1.67 -9.06
CA SER A 34 -52.47 2.40 -10.17
C SER A 34 -51.67 3.68 -10.50
N ASN A 35 -51.77 4.15 -11.75
CA ASN A 35 -51.02 5.29 -12.27
C ASN A 35 -51.84 6.59 -12.19
N SER A 36 -51.17 7.71 -11.97
CA SER A 36 -51.42 8.95 -12.73
C SER A 36 -50.14 9.78 -12.81
N LYS A 37 -50.04 10.65 -13.80
CA LYS A 37 -48.89 11.54 -14.04
C LYS A 37 -49.23 12.95 -13.57
N ASP A 38 -48.23 13.75 -13.19
CA ASP A 38 -47.70 14.77 -14.12
C ASP A 38 -46.44 15.48 -13.60
N GLY A 39 -45.82 16.27 -14.48
CA GLY A 39 -44.40 16.61 -14.48
C GLY A 39 -43.80 17.28 -13.23
N GLN A 40 -42.62 16.79 -12.86
CA GLN A 40 -41.63 17.54 -12.08
C GLN A 40 -40.40 17.84 -12.94
N VAL A 41 -39.90 19.08 -12.83
CA VAL A 41 -38.61 19.50 -13.41
C VAL A 41 -37.48 18.93 -12.54
N SER A 42 -36.58 18.17 -13.14
CA SER A 42 -35.53 17.42 -12.43
C SER A 42 -34.34 18.29 -12.02
N VAL A 43 -34.40 18.86 -10.82
CA VAL A 43 -33.20 19.37 -10.13
C VAL A 43 -32.31 18.17 -9.78
N SER A 44 -31.15 18.07 -10.42
CA SER A 44 -30.20 16.98 -10.21
C SER A 44 -29.52 17.09 -8.84
N LYS A 45 -30.02 16.34 -7.85
CA LYS A 45 -29.29 16.09 -6.60
C LYS A 45 -27.95 15.44 -6.93
N GLN A 46 -26.86 16.19 -6.79
CA GLN A 46 -25.52 15.60 -6.68
C GLN A 46 -25.48 14.78 -5.39
N SER A 47 -25.09 13.52 -5.47
CA SER A 47 -24.82 12.70 -4.29
C SER A 47 -23.62 13.26 -3.54
N GLN A 48 -23.81 13.72 -2.32
CA GLN A 48 -22.71 14.02 -1.41
C GLN A 48 -22.10 12.69 -0.94
N ASP A 49 -20.78 12.56 -1.02
CA ASP A 49 -20.03 11.43 -0.45
C ASP A 49 -20.00 11.56 1.10
N GLU A 50 -21.14 11.34 1.74
CA GLU A 50 -21.24 11.31 3.20
C GLU A 50 -20.60 10.02 3.73
N GLY A 51 -19.52 10.16 4.50
CA GLY A 51 -18.85 9.03 5.13
C GLY A 51 -19.74 8.37 6.18
N LYS A 52 -19.62 7.05 6.33
CA LYS A 52 -20.32 6.32 7.42
C LYS A 52 -19.79 6.78 8.78
N TYR A 53 -20.50 7.71 9.40
CA TYR A 53 -20.36 8.02 10.81
C TYR A 53 -20.83 6.84 11.67
N LEU A 54 -20.21 6.71 12.84
CA LEU A 54 -20.75 5.89 13.93
C LEU A 54 -21.86 6.71 14.59
N GLU A 55 -23.09 6.21 14.58
CA GLU A 55 -24.12 6.77 15.45
C GLU A 55 -23.65 6.63 16.91
N LEU A 56 -23.78 7.71 17.69
CA LEU A 56 -23.36 7.69 19.08
C LEU A 56 -24.35 6.85 19.91
N GLU A 57 -23.82 5.85 20.61
CA GLU A 57 -24.63 4.84 21.30
C GLU A 57 -25.48 5.47 22.41
N ASN A 58 -26.80 5.25 22.38
CA ASN A 58 -27.75 5.88 23.32
C ASN A 58 -27.76 7.43 23.26
N ALA A 59 -27.31 8.05 22.17
CA ALA A 59 -27.31 9.50 22.01
C ALA A 59 -28.72 10.08 21.82
N VAL A 60 -29.12 10.94 22.76
CA VAL A 60 -30.38 11.70 22.70
C VAL A 60 -30.12 13.14 22.24
N LEU A 61 -30.91 13.61 21.28
CA LEU A 61 -30.88 14.99 20.79
C LEU A 61 -31.00 16.00 21.94
N GLY A 62 -30.16 17.03 21.94
CA GLY A 62 -30.07 18.05 23.00
C GLY A 62 -29.32 17.61 24.27
N GLN A 63 -29.02 16.31 24.43
CA GLN A 63 -28.40 15.76 25.66
C GLN A 63 -26.95 15.28 25.45
N VAL A 64 -26.49 15.13 24.22
CA VAL A 64 -25.09 14.74 23.94
C VAL A 64 -24.13 15.79 24.47
N VAL A 65 -23.20 15.36 25.32
CA VAL A 65 -22.04 16.14 25.75
C VAL A 65 -20.77 15.43 25.32
N VAL A 66 -19.91 16.15 24.61
CA VAL A 66 -18.61 15.71 24.05
C VAL A 66 -17.52 16.69 24.46
N ARG A 67 -16.25 16.26 24.43
CA ARG A 67 -15.11 17.13 24.77
C ARG A 67 -13.88 16.91 23.91
N PHE A 68 -13.21 18.02 23.60
CA PHE A 68 -11.84 18.05 23.04
C PHE A 68 -10.86 18.46 24.15
N PRO A 69 -10.01 17.53 24.67
CA PRO A 69 -9.09 17.81 25.77
C PRO A 69 -7.61 17.80 25.35
N PRO A 70 -7.02 18.93 24.89
CA PRO A 70 -5.59 19.01 24.59
C PRO A 70 -4.70 19.31 25.82
N GLU A 71 -3.49 18.71 25.85
CA GLU A 71 -2.34 19.26 26.61
C GLU A 71 -1.88 20.58 25.96
N ALA A 72 -1.72 21.65 26.74
CA ALA A 72 -1.07 22.92 26.38
C ALA A 72 0.47 22.80 26.33
N SER A 73 0.95 21.69 25.76
CA SER A 73 2.36 21.31 25.60
C SER A 73 2.89 21.54 24.17
N GLY A 74 2.18 22.33 23.35
CA GLY A 74 2.58 22.70 21.98
C GLY A 74 1.40 22.95 21.03
N TYR A 75 1.70 23.51 19.85
CA TYR A 75 0.73 23.87 18.79
C TYR A 75 -0.17 22.71 18.34
N LEU A 76 -1.38 23.03 17.85
CA LEU A 76 -2.23 22.01 17.21
C LEU A 76 -1.69 21.62 15.84
N HIS A 77 -1.96 20.36 15.46
CA HIS A 77 -1.61 19.77 14.17
C HIS A 77 -2.81 19.04 13.58
N ILE A 78 -2.75 18.65 12.30
CA ILE A 78 -3.90 18.09 11.57
C ILE A 78 -4.57 16.88 12.28
N GLY A 79 -3.81 16.05 13.00
CA GLY A 79 -4.38 15.01 13.88
C GLY A 79 -5.23 15.53 15.05
N HIS A 80 -4.86 16.66 15.67
CA HIS A 80 -5.68 17.37 16.67
C HIS A 80 -6.87 18.07 15.99
N ALA A 81 -6.70 18.61 14.79
CA ALA A 81 -7.79 19.20 14.02
C ALA A 81 -8.89 18.16 13.71
N LYS A 82 -8.53 16.91 13.37
CA LYS A 82 -9.50 15.80 13.26
C LYS A 82 -10.26 15.59 14.57
N ALA A 83 -9.56 15.53 15.70
CA ALA A 83 -10.20 15.34 17.01
C ALA A 83 -11.17 16.48 17.37
N ALA A 84 -10.74 17.74 17.22
CA ALA A 84 -11.55 18.91 17.52
C ALA A 84 -12.76 19.03 16.58
N LEU A 85 -12.56 18.89 15.26
CA LEU A 85 -13.65 18.95 14.27
C LEU A 85 -14.63 17.79 14.39
N LEU A 86 -14.21 16.59 14.80
CA LEU A 86 -15.11 15.46 15.02
C LEU A 86 -16.01 15.68 16.25
N ASN A 87 -15.45 16.17 17.37
CA ASN A 87 -16.26 16.56 18.53
C ASN A 87 -17.23 17.70 18.18
N ALA A 88 -16.76 18.73 17.46
CA ALA A 88 -17.60 19.84 16.98
C ALA A 88 -18.59 19.44 15.87
N HIS A 89 -18.42 18.28 15.23
CA HIS A 89 -19.43 17.72 14.33
C HIS A 89 -20.55 17.07 15.14
N TYR A 90 -20.23 16.19 16.09
CA TYR A 90 -21.23 15.52 16.92
C TYR A 90 -22.01 16.47 17.83
N GLN A 91 -21.38 17.53 18.35
CA GLN A 91 -22.06 18.67 19.00
C GLN A 91 -23.20 19.20 18.12
N ARG A 92 -22.92 19.55 16.86
CA ARG A 92 -23.90 20.13 15.94
C ARG A 92 -24.95 19.10 15.50
N LEU A 93 -24.53 17.87 15.17
CA LEU A 93 -25.40 16.79 14.69
C LEU A 93 -26.48 16.44 15.73
N TYR A 94 -26.09 16.31 17.01
CA TYR A 94 -27.00 15.95 18.09
C TYR A 94 -27.54 17.16 18.88
N GLN A 95 -27.32 18.40 18.41
CA GLN A 95 -27.68 19.64 19.12
C GLN A 95 -27.16 19.69 20.58
N GLY A 96 -26.01 19.06 20.80
CA GLY A 96 -25.39 18.85 22.10
C GLY A 96 -24.38 19.94 22.48
N LYS A 97 -23.59 19.67 23.53
CA LYS A 97 -22.57 20.58 24.07
C LYS A 97 -21.15 20.08 23.78
N LEU A 98 -20.26 21.02 23.45
CA LEU A 98 -18.82 20.82 23.30
C LEU A 98 -18.07 21.48 24.47
N ILE A 99 -17.44 20.66 25.30
CA ILE A 99 -16.46 21.12 26.29
C ILE A 99 -15.09 21.23 25.62
N PHE A 100 -14.39 22.33 25.89
CA PHE A 100 -12.99 22.54 25.56
C PHE A 100 -12.19 22.59 26.87
N ARG A 101 -11.46 21.51 27.16
CA ARG A 101 -10.76 21.31 28.44
C ARG A 101 -9.26 21.34 28.24
N PHE A 102 -8.52 22.17 28.96
CA PHE A 102 -7.06 21.98 29.03
C PHE A 102 -6.75 20.84 29.98
N ASP A 103 -6.03 19.82 29.49
CA ASP A 103 -5.70 18.63 30.29
C ASP A 103 -4.38 18.81 31.06
N ASP A 104 -4.36 19.85 31.88
CA ASP A 104 -3.21 20.46 32.55
C ASP A 104 -2.72 19.66 33.77
N THR A 105 -2.50 18.35 33.58
CA THR A 105 -2.05 17.42 34.63
C THR A 105 -0.55 17.46 34.92
N ASN A 106 0.28 18.10 34.09
CA ASN A 106 1.74 17.96 34.16
C ASN A 106 2.51 19.31 34.11
N PRO A 107 2.96 19.86 35.26
CA PRO A 107 3.50 21.22 35.37
C PRO A 107 4.76 21.52 34.51
N GLU A 108 5.51 20.51 34.10
CA GLU A 108 6.73 20.69 33.28
C GLU A 108 6.48 21.10 31.82
N LYS A 109 5.32 20.70 31.28
CA LYS A 109 5.02 20.80 29.85
C LYS A 109 4.12 21.97 29.51
N GLU A 110 3.16 22.23 30.39
CA GLU A 110 2.10 23.21 30.16
C GLU A 110 2.68 24.62 30.22
N LYS A 111 2.29 25.48 29.28
CA LYS A 111 2.67 26.90 29.28
C LYS A 111 1.48 27.74 28.87
N GLU A 112 1.22 28.82 29.61
CA GLU A 112 0.16 29.80 29.34
C GLU A 112 0.23 30.35 27.89
N SER A 113 1.43 30.46 27.33
CA SER A 113 1.66 30.85 25.94
C SER A 113 1.03 29.88 24.94
N PHE A 114 1.02 28.57 25.23
CA PHE A 114 0.42 27.55 24.38
C PHE A 114 -1.10 27.47 24.51
N GLU A 115 -1.69 27.77 25.67
CA GLU A 115 -3.15 27.87 25.81
C GLU A 115 -3.73 28.88 24.81
N LYS A 116 -3.22 30.12 24.84
CA LYS A 116 -3.62 31.22 23.95
C LYS A 116 -3.41 30.90 22.47
N ILE A 117 -2.40 30.09 22.14
CA ILE A 117 -2.14 29.60 20.78
C ILE A 117 -3.20 28.57 20.37
N ILE A 118 -3.52 27.60 21.24
CA ILE A 118 -4.50 26.54 20.99
C ILE A 118 -5.92 27.12 20.86
N GLU A 119 -6.26 28.13 21.66
CA GLU A 119 -7.53 28.87 21.53
C GLU A 119 -7.65 29.52 20.14
N GLY A 120 -6.61 30.24 19.69
CA GLY A 120 -6.57 30.79 18.33
C GLY A 120 -6.62 29.72 17.23
N ASP A 121 -6.00 28.55 17.44
CA ASP A 121 -6.07 27.42 16.49
C ASP A 121 -7.50 26.85 16.41
N ILE A 122 -8.26 26.86 17.51
CA ILE A 122 -9.66 26.40 17.58
C ILE A 122 -10.61 27.42 16.93
N GLU A 123 -10.38 28.72 17.15
CA GLU A 123 -11.10 29.80 16.45
C GLU A 123 -10.86 29.74 14.94
N MET A 124 -9.60 29.56 14.50
CA MET A 124 -9.24 29.39 13.09
C MET A 124 -9.92 28.17 12.42
N LEU A 125 -10.27 27.12 13.17
CA LEU A 125 -11.02 25.96 12.66
C LEU A 125 -12.54 26.19 12.58
N GLY A 126 -13.04 27.36 13.01
CA GLY A 126 -14.47 27.65 13.11
C GLY A 126 -15.17 26.69 14.07
N ILE A 127 -14.57 26.49 15.25
CA ILE A 127 -15.11 25.70 16.35
C ILE A 127 -15.41 26.66 17.50
N LYS A 128 -16.66 26.65 17.98
CA LYS A 128 -17.09 27.39 19.16
C LYS A 128 -17.47 26.37 20.25
N PRO A 129 -16.68 26.23 21.32
CA PRO A 129 -17.07 25.42 22.47
C PRO A 129 -18.16 26.13 23.29
N ASP A 130 -18.95 25.34 24.01
CA ASP A 130 -20.02 25.81 24.90
C ASP A 130 -19.53 25.99 26.35
N VAL A 131 -18.46 25.25 26.72
CA VAL A 131 -17.85 25.26 28.05
C VAL A 131 -16.32 25.24 27.91
N ARG A 132 -15.63 26.05 28.73
CA ARG A 132 -14.18 25.97 28.96
C ARG A 132 -13.93 25.41 30.36
N SER A 133 -12.96 24.52 30.52
CA SER A 133 -12.55 23.97 31.82
C SER A 133 -11.06 23.60 31.86
N TYR A 134 -10.57 23.28 33.06
CA TYR A 134 -9.21 22.80 33.30
C TYR A 134 -9.25 21.52 34.14
N THR A 135 -8.46 20.51 33.80
CA THR A 135 -8.33 19.30 34.64
C THR A 135 -7.84 19.67 36.06
N SER A 136 -7.01 20.71 36.21
CA SER A 136 -6.53 21.19 37.50
C SER A 136 -7.56 21.88 38.40
N ASP A 137 -8.76 22.21 37.91
CA ASP A 137 -9.87 22.65 38.78
C ASP A 137 -10.32 21.52 39.71
N TYR A 138 -10.07 20.26 39.33
CA TYR A 138 -10.52 19.07 40.02
C TYR A 138 -9.43 18.37 40.84
N PHE A 139 -8.21 18.93 40.95
CA PHE A 139 -7.09 18.30 41.69
C PHE A 139 -7.44 17.98 43.16
N GLU A 140 -8.11 18.89 43.86
CA GLU A 140 -8.57 18.69 45.25
C GLU A 140 -9.48 17.46 45.37
N LEU A 141 -10.41 17.31 44.44
CA LEU A 141 -11.36 16.19 44.39
C LEU A 141 -10.67 14.88 43.95
N MET A 142 -9.67 14.95 43.08
CA MET A 142 -8.83 13.81 42.73
C MET A 142 -7.99 13.31 43.90
N ILE A 143 -7.47 14.21 44.75
CA ILE A 143 -6.77 13.84 46.00
C ILE A 143 -7.75 13.15 46.96
N GLN A 144 -8.97 13.68 47.13
CA GLN A 144 -10.01 13.03 47.93
C GLN A 144 -10.42 11.64 47.39
N TYR A 145 -10.50 11.47 46.08
CA TYR A 145 -10.78 10.16 45.47
C TYR A 145 -9.60 9.18 45.61
N ALA A 146 -8.35 9.65 45.51
CA ALA A 146 -7.17 8.84 45.78
C ALA A 146 -7.13 8.36 47.24
N THR A 147 -7.40 9.24 48.21
CA THR A 147 -7.52 8.87 49.63
C THR A 147 -8.57 7.77 49.84
N LYS A 148 -9.76 7.91 49.22
CA LYS A 148 -10.83 6.89 49.28
C LYS A 148 -10.44 5.54 48.67
N LEU A 149 -9.59 5.52 47.63
CA LEU A 149 -9.06 4.26 47.10
C LEU A 149 -8.09 3.60 48.08
N ILE A 150 -7.29 4.36 48.83
CA ILE A 150 -6.42 3.81 49.88
C ILE A 150 -7.26 3.26 51.04
N GLU A 151 -8.26 4.03 51.51
CA GLU A 151 -9.22 3.60 52.54
C GLU A 151 -9.94 2.29 52.17
N ALA A 152 -10.29 2.12 50.90
CA ALA A 152 -10.91 0.90 50.36
C ALA A 152 -9.92 -0.25 50.08
N GLY A 153 -8.61 -0.07 50.33
CA GLY A 153 -7.57 -1.05 49.99
C GLY A 153 -7.30 -1.23 48.48
N LEU A 154 -7.83 -0.32 47.65
CA LEU A 154 -7.76 -0.31 46.19
C LEU A 154 -6.61 0.57 45.63
N ALA A 155 -5.77 1.14 46.50
CA ALA A 155 -4.53 1.82 46.14
C ALA A 155 -3.45 1.62 47.22
N TYR A 156 -2.19 1.69 46.81
CA TYR A 156 -1.03 1.65 47.71
C TYR A 156 0.06 2.62 47.25
N VAL A 157 0.87 3.08 48.19
CA VAL A 157 2.04 3.92 47.90
C VAL A 157 3.24 3.01 47.62
N ASP A 158 4.00 3.34 46.58
CA ASP A 158 5.15 2.57 46.12
C ASP A 158 6.39 3.47 45.96
N ASP A 159 7.49 3.08 46.60
CA ASP A 159 8.82 3.74 46.56
C ASP A 159 9.80 3.03 45.59
N THR A 160 9.30 2.07 44.80
CA THR A 160 10.11 1.26 43.88
C THR A 160 10.58 2.10 42.68
N ASP A 161 11.88 2.01 42.36
CA ASP A 161 12.50 2.71 41.23
C ASP A 161 11.72 2.50 39.91
N PRO A 162 11.55 3.53 39.04
CA PRO A 162 10.76 3.41 37.81
C PRO A 162 11.22 2.33 36.81
N LEU A 163 12.52 1.98 36.75
CA LEU A 163 13.04 0.92 35.90
C LEU A 163 12.81 -0.47 36.52
N GLN A 164 13.00 -0.61 37.84
CA GLN A 164 12.60 -1.82 38.55
C GLN A 164 11.09 -2.04 38.44
N MET A 165 10.27 -1.02 38.70
CA MET A 165 8.81 -1.09 38.63
C MET A 165 8.33 -1.47 37.22
N LYS A 166 8.99 -0.97 36.16
CA LYS A 166 8.72 -1.44 34.79
C LYS A 166 9.02 -2.92 34.65
N THR A 167 10.20 -3.36 35.11
CA THR A 167 10.63 -4.76 35.06
C THR A 167 9.66 -5.69 35.81
N GLU A 168 9.18 -5.27 36.97
CA GLU A 168 8.19 -6.01 37.76
C GLU A 168 6.82 -6.09 37.05
N ARG A 169 6.37 -5.02 36.38
CA ARG A 169 5.14 -5.02 35.56
C ARG A 169 5.27 -5.85 34.28
N ASP A 170 6.45 -5.87 33.66
CA ASP A 170 6.77 -6.72 32.51
C ASP A 170 6.79 -8.21 32.95
N GLN A 171 7.34 -8.52 34.14
CA GLN A 171 7.42 -9.87 34.75
C GLN A 171 6.14 -10.33 35.51
N ARG A 172 5.07 -9.52 35.57
CA ARG A 172 3.85 -9.78 36.37
C ARG A 172 4.12 -10.00 37.89
N LYS A 173 5.19 -9.40 38.43
CA LYS A 173 5.61 -9.52 39.83
C LYS A 173 5.06 -8.37 40.68
N TYR A 174 4.40 -8.67 41.80
CA TYR A 174 3.94 -7.66 42.75
C TYR A 174 5.10 -6.86 43.39
N SER A 175 4.90 -5.56 43.59
CA SER A 175 5.84 -4.70 44.33
C SER A 175 5.94 -5.14 45.80
N LYS A 176 7.11 -4.89 46.42
CA LYS A 176 7.33 -5.02 47.87
C LYS A 176 6.29 -4.28 48.72
N ASN A 177 5.68 -3.22 48.18
CA ASN A 177 4.69 -2.38 48.87
C ASN A 177 3.24 -2.83 48.72
N TYR A 178 2.95 -3.80 47.84
CA TYR A 178 1.58 -4.21 47.49
C TYR A 178 0.72 -4.62 48.71
N ASN A 179 1.37 -5.13 49.77
CA ASN A 179 0.74 -5.56 51.02
C ASN A 179 0.99 -4.60 52.21
N ASN A 180 1.34 -3.34 51.96
CA ASN A 180 1.30 -2.30 52.99
C ASN A 180 -0.13 -2.16 53.55
N SER A 181 -0.27 -1.90 54.86
CA SER A 181 -1.58 -1.66 55.48
C SER A 181 -2.19 -0.33 55.04
N VAL A 182 -3.50 -0.16 55.26
CA VAL A 182 -4.23 1.07 54.87
C VAL A 182 -3.65 2.28 55.62
N GLU A 183 -3.37 2.13 56.92
CA GLU A 183 -2.82 3.18 57.78
C GLU A 183 -1.43 3.62 57.31
N LYS A 184 -0.56 2.66 56.97
CA LYS A 184 0.78 2.93 56.45
C LYS A 184 0.71 3.65 55.08
N ASN A 185 -0.18 3.21 54.19
CA ASN A 185 -0.37 3.87 52.90
C ASN A 185 -0.95 5.30 53.06
N LEU A 186 -1.90 5.51 53.98
CA LEU A 186 -2.46 6.83 54.28
C LEU A 186 -1.43 7.79 54.86
N GLN A 187 -0.57 7.32 55.78
CA GLN A 187 0.50 8.14 56.33
C GLN A 187 1.44 8.64 55.23
N ILE A 188 2.02 7.73 54.43
CA ILE A 188 2.95 8.10 53.36
C ILE A 188 2.26 8.94 52.28
N TRP A 189 0.96 8.71 52.02
CA TRP A 189 0.18 9.53 51.09
C TRP A 189 0.00 10.98 51.59
N ASN A 190 -0.26 11.18 52.89
CA ASN A 190 -0.31 12.51 53.47
C ASN A 190 1.07 13.21 53.39
N ASP A 191 2.14 12.49 53.74
CA ASP A 191 3.53 12.98 53.62
C ASP A 191 3.87 13.39 52.15
N MET A 192 3.34 12.66 51.16
CA MET A 192 3.45 13.02 49.73
C MET A 192 2.66 14.29 49.39
N VAL A 193 1.42 14.42 49.87
CA VAL A 193 0.54 15.58 49.62
C VAL A 193 1.14 16.87 50.22
N GLU A 194 1.69 16.80 51.43
CA GLU A 194 2.43 17.90 52.07
C GLU A 194 3.77 18.20 51.37
N GLY A 195 4.34 17.19 50.68
CA GLY A 195 5.56 17.32 49.88
C GLY A 195 6.86 17.11 50.65
N LEU A 196 6.83 16.26 51.67
CA LEU A 196 7.98 15.96 52.54
C LEU A 196 9.09 15.15 51.83
N PHE A 197 8.75 14.46 50.72
CA PHE A 197 9.70 13.67 49.92
C PHE A 197 10.38 14.47 48.80
N GLU A 198 11.39 13.87 48.16
CA GLU A 198 12.01 14.42 46.94
C GLU A 198 11.24 14.06 45.66
N ASP A 199 11.59 14.70 44.54
CA ASP A 199 10.91 14.56 43.25
C ASP A 199 10.96 13.16 42.62
N GLN A 200 11.82 12.28 43.12
CA GLN A 200 12.01 10.91 42.62
C GLN A 200 12.10 9.92 43.78
N GLY A 201 11.04 9.13 43.97
CA GLY A 201 10.96 8.10 44.99
C GLY A 201 9.53 7.54 45.06
N TYR A 202 8.62 8.31 45.64
CA TYR A 202 7.27 7.85 45.97
C TYR A 202 6.23 8.17 44.88
N CYS A 203 5.35 7.20 44.61
CA CYS A 203 4.16 7.38 43.78
C CYS A 203 2.97 6.59 44.34
N LEU A 204 1.74 7.00 44.00
CA LEU A 204 0.54 6.24 44.34
C LEU A 204 0.14 5.35 43.17
N ARG A 205 -0.10 4.07 43.42
CA ARG A 205 -0.53 3.07 42.44
C ARG A 205 -1.93 2.58 42.77
N ALA A 206 -2.78 2.42 41.76
CA ALA A 206 -4.02 1.66 41.91
C ALA A 206 -3.68 0.17 42.09
N LYS A 207 -4.48 -0.53 42.90
CA LYS A 207 -4.37 -1.97 43.16
C LYS A 207 -5.44 -2.68 42.34
N ILE A 208 -5.05 -3.28 41.21
CA ILE A 208 -5.96 -3.82 40.20
C ILE A 208 -5.64 -5.30 39.97
N ASP A 209 -4.81 -5.63 38.98
CA ASP A 209 -4.38 -7.00 38.70
C ASP A 209 -3.01 -7.02 37.99
N MET A 210 -1.96 -7.42 38.73
CA MET A 210 -0.62 -7.60 38.18
C MET A 210 -0.47 -8.83 37.29
N GLN A 211 -1.37 -9.82 37.39
CA GLN A 211 -1.38 -11.00 36.52
C GLN A 211 -2.09 -10.74 35.18
N SER A 212 -2.82 -9.64 35.04
CA SER A 212 -3.62 -9.35 33.84
C SER A 212 -2.80 -9.41 32.54
N ASP A 213 -3.35 -10.04 31.50
CA ASP A 213 -2.76 -9.95 30.15
C ASP A 213 -2.77 -8.51 29.63
N ASN A 214 -3.72 -7.68 30.07
CA ASN A 214 -3.74 -6.25 29.79
C ASN A 214 -2.75 -5.49 30.69
N GLY A 215 -1.62 -5.08 30.10
CA GLY A 215 -0.58 -4.31 30.77
C GLY A 215 -1.01 -2.94 31.34
N ALA A 216 -2.17 -2.40 30.96
CA ALA A 216 -2.73 -1.19 31.57
C ALA A 216 -3.37 -1.46 32.95
N LEU A 217 -3.82 -2.70 33.21
CA LEU A 217 -4.41 -3.12 34.48
C LEU A 217 -3.37 -3.58 35.51
N ARG A 218 -2.10 -3.73 35.12
CA ARG A 218 -1.00 -4.07 36.06
C ARG A 218 -0.61 -2.86 36.91
N ASP A 219 -1.32 -2.67 38.02
CA ASP A 219 -1.17 -1.64 39.05
C ASP A 219 -0.62 -0.29 38.51
N PRO A 220 -1.43 0.48 37.78
CA PRO A 220 -1.01 1.73 37.16
C PRO A 220 -0.76 2.84 38.19
N ILE A 221 0.22 3.70 37.91
CA ILE A 221 0.49 4.91 38.70
C ILE A 221 -0.65 5.91 38.50
N ILE A 222 -1.26 6.37 39.59
CA ILE A 222 -2.36 7.34 39.61
C ILE A 222 -1.96 8.73 40.11
N PHE A 223 -0.92 8.86 40.94
CA PHE A 223 -0.32 10.14 41.35
C PHE A 223 1.20 10.07 41.43
N ARG A 224 1.87 11.21 41.24
CA ARG A 224 3.33 11.38 41.33
C ARG A 224 3.70 12.67 42.06
N CYS A 225 4.76 12.65 42.86
CA CYS A 225 5.34 13.86 43.45
C CYS A 225 6.03 14.72 42.36
N LYS A 226 5.85 16.05 42.41
CA LYS A 226 6.62 17.07 41.68
C LYS A 226 6.63 18.40 42.46
N LYS A 227 7.81 18.99 42.66
CA LYS A 227 8.00 20.28 43.36
C LYS A 227 7.88 21.50 42.44
N GLN A 228 7.82 21.28 41.12
CA GLN A 228 7.66 22.34 40.12
C GLN A 228 6.31 23.06 40.28
N ALA A 229 6.30 24.38 40.06
CA ALA A 229 5.08 25.17 40.09
C ALA A 229 4.22 24.88 38.86
N HIS A 230 2.92 24.66 39.07
CA HIS A 230 1.94 24.53 38.00
C HIS A 230 1.53 25.91 37.46
N PRO A 231 1.41 26.13 36.13
CA PRO A 231 1.11 27.45 35.57
C PRO A 231 -0.15 28.13 36.15
N ARG A 232 -1.18 27.35 36.48
CA ARG A 232 -2.48 27.88 36.93
C ARG A 232 -2.74 27.77 38.44
N THR A 233 -2.05 26.86 39.14
CA THR A 233 -2.25 26.60 40.58
C THR A 233 -0.99 26.82 41.43
N GLY A 234 0.09 27.28 40.80
CA GLY A 234 1.34 27.65 41.45
C GLY A 234 1.97 26.49 42.22
N LEU A 235 2.39 26.75 43.45
CA LEU A 235 3.00 25.77 44.35
C LEU A 235 2.00 25.07 45.28
N ARG A 236 0.68 25.24 45.09
CA ARG A 236 -0.38 24.70 45.98
C ARG A 236 -0.35 23.18 46.12
N TYR A 237 -0.03 22.46 45.05
CA TYR A 237 -0.03 20.99 45.04
C TYR A 237 1.39 20.46 44.83
N LYS A 238 1.74 19.39 45.55
CA LYS A 238 3.02 18.67 45.46
C LYS A 238 2.89 17.30 44.79
N VAL A 239 1.67 16.78 44.72
CA VAL A 239 1.32 15.57 43.96
C VAL A 239 0.43 15.94 42.78
N TYR A 240 0.67 15.31 41.65
CA TYR A 240 -0.07 15.52 40.40
C TYR A 240 -0.66 14.20 39.90
N PRO A 241 -1.94 14.18 39.48
CA PRO A 241 -2.59 12.97 39.00
C PRO A 241 -2.06 12.58 37.62
N THR A 242 -2.13 11.30 37.27
CA THR A 242 -1.86 10.86 35.90
C THR A 242 -3.12 11.01 35.03
N TYR A 243 -2.92 11.24 33.73
CA TYR A 243 -4.00 11.33 32.73
C TYR A 243 -5.02 10.19 32.86
N ASP A 244 -4.55 8.95 33.07
CA ASP A 244 -5.41 7.77 33.13
C ASP A 244 -6.33 7.74 34.36
N PHE A 245 -5.94 8.42 35.46
CA PHE A 245 -6.78 8.63 36.64
C PHE A 245 -7.69 9.87 36.50
N ALA A 246 -7.14 10.97 35.99
CA ALA A 246 -7.87 12.24 35.87
C ALA A 246 -8.99 12.21 34.83
N CYS A 247 -8.74 11.60 33.66
CA CYS A 247 -9.66 11.57 32.52
C CYS A 247 -11.06 10.99 32.85
N PRO A 248 -11.21 9.79 33.47
CA PRO A 248 -12.53 9.27 33.85
C PRO A 248 -13.25 10.11 34.91
N ILE A 249 -12.51 10.66 35.88
CA ILE A 249 -13.06 11.49 36.95
C ILE A 249 -13.67 12.77 36.35
N VAL A 250 -12.90 13.50 35.54
CA VAL A 250 -13.35 14.79 35.00
C VAL A 250 -14.40 14.61 33.90
N ASP A 251 -14.26 13.62 33.01
CA ASP A 251 -15.32 13.30 32.03
C ASP A 251 -16.65 12.91 32.72
N SER A 252 -16.59 12.21 33.87
CA SER A 252 -17.77 11.91 34.68
C SER A 252 -18.44 13.17 35.25
N ILE A 253 -17.66 14.05 35.90
CA ILE A 253 -18.15 15.24 36.60
C ILE A 253 -18.68 16.31 35.63
N GLU A 254 -17.99 16.58 34.53
CA GLU A 254 -18.39 17.57 33.53
C GLU A 254 -19.64 17.18 32.72
N GLY A 255 -20.22 16.01 33.00
CA GLY A 255 -21.41 15.52 32.31
C GLY A 255 -21.15 14.95 30.91
N VAL A 256 -19.89 14.69 30.52
CA VAL A 256 -19.53 14.07 29.23
C VAL A 256 -20.32 12.78 29.06
N THR A 257 -21.19 12.74 28.05
CA THR A 257 -21.91 11.52 27.67
C THR A 257 -21.03 10.62 26.81
N HIS A 258 -20.24 11.23 25.91
CA HIS A 258 -19.46 10.53 24.89
C HIS A 258 -17.99 10.99 24.93
N ALA A 259 -17.14 10.13 25.49
CA ALA A 259 -15.71 10.31 25.59
C ALA A 259 -15.03 9.87 24.27
N LEU A 260 -14.93 10.78 23.30
CA LEU A 260 -14.25 10.49 22.04
C LEU A 260 -12.73 10.29 22.28
N ARG A 261 -12.20 9.12 21.91
CA ARG A 261 -10.77 8.75 22.07
C ARG A 261 -10.19 8.13 20.80
N THR A 262 -8.88 8.28 20.57
CA THR A 262 -8.19 7.53 19.51
C THR A 262 -8.04 6.06 19.89
N SER A 263 -8.14 5.14 18.94
CA SER A 263 -8.06 3.68 19.16
C SER A 263 -6.77 3.19 19.84
N GLU A 264 -5.70 3.99 19.86
CA GLU A 264 -4.49 3.75 20.67
C GLU A 264 -4.75 3.67 22.20
N TYR A 265 -5.92 4.12 22.67
CA TYR A 265 -6.31 4.04 24.08
C TYR A 265 -7.17 2.80 24.43
N MET A 266 -7.48 1.92 23.47
CA MET A 266 -8.42 0.80 23.70
C MET A 266 -8.00 -0.12 24.86
N ASP A 267 -6.70 -0.42 25.01
CA ASP A 267 -6.19 -1.20 26.15
C ASP A 267 -6.46 -0.52 27.51
N ARG A 268 -6.64 0.81 27.51
CA ARG A 268 -6.95 1.62 28.70
C ARG A 268 -8.45 1.90 28.90
N ASP A 269 -9.33 1.38 28.03
CA ASP A 269 -10.77 1.58 28.20
C ASP A 269 -11.29 0.73 29.39
N ALA A 270 -10.74 -0.48 29.59
CA ALA A 270 -11.00 -1.28 30.81
C ALA A 270 -10.52 -0.58 32.09
N GLN A 271 -9.35 0.06 32.04
CA GLN A 271 -8.77 0.84 33.14
C GLN A 271 -9.63 2.08 33.48
N TYR A 272 -10.10 2.79 32.45
CA TYR A 272 -11.00 3.93 32.58
C TYR A 272 -12.31 3.54 33.29
N TYR A 273 -12.95 2.44 32.88
CA TYR A 273 -14.16 1.97 33.53
C TYR A 273 -13.91 1.43 34.95
N TRP A 274 -12.77 0.79 35.22
CA TRP A 274 -12.38 0.37 36.58
C TRP A 274 -12.34 1.56 37.55
N PHE A 275 -11.75 2.70 37.15
CA PHE A 275 -11.79 3.92 37.97
C PHE A 275 -13.22 4.42 38.19
N CYS A 276 -14.09 4.34 37.18
CA CYS A 276 -15.49 4.74 37.34
C CYS A 276 -16.25 3.85 38.33
N ASP A 277 -16.06 2.53 38.28
CA ASP A 277 -16.67 1.56 39.20
C ASP A 277 -16.14 1.71 40.63
N SER A 278 -14.81 1.73 40.82
CA SER A 278 -14.19 1.80 42.15
C SER A 278 -14.46 3.12 42.87
N LEU A 279 -14.60 4.23 42.12
CA LEU A 279 -15.00 5.54 42.69
C LEU A 279 -16.53 5.73 42.75
N LYS A 280 -17.32 4.78 42.23
CA LYS A 280 -18.79 4.82 42.15
C LYS A 280 -19.33 6.07 41.46
N ILE A 281 -18.67 6.49 40.39
CA ILE A 281 -19.03 7.67 39.58
C ILE A 281 -19.73 7.26 38.28
N ARG A 282 -20.42 8.21 37.64
CA ARG A 282 -21.11 8.01 36.36
C ARG A 282 -20.10 7.56 35.28
N LYS A 283 -20.50 6.64 34.39
CA LYS A 283 -19.67 6.16 33.28
C LYS A 283 -20.00 6.91 31.98
N PRO A 284 -19.08 7.71 31.40
CA PRO A 284 -19.17 8.17 30.02
C PRO A 284 -18.97 7.02 29.02
N ILE A 285 -19.66 7.05 27.88
CA ILE A 285 -19.51 6.05 26.80
C ILE A 285 -18.26 6.40 25.98
N ILE A 286 -17.33 5.46 25.83
CA ILE A 286 -16.11 5.69 25.05
C ILE A 286 -16.35 5.47 23.55
N ALA A 287 -16.25 6.57 22.78
CA ALA A 287 -16.41 6.56 21.32
C ALA A 287 -15.04 6.53 20.63
N ALA A 288 -14.54 5.31 20.36
CA ALA A 288 -13.24 5.10 19.73
C ALA A 288 -13.23 5.41 18.21
N TYR A 289 -12.24 6.18 17.75
CA TYR A 289 -12.00 6.50 16.33
C TYR A 289 -10.50 6.39 15.97
N SER A 290 -10.13 6.27 14.70
CA SER A 290 -8.71 6.16 14.31
C SER A 290 -7.95 7.49 14.26
N ARG A 291 -6.70 7.48 14.71
CA ARG A 291 -5.75 8.59 14.49
C ARG A 291 -5.54 8.78 12.99
N LEU A 292 -5.49 10.04 12.55
CA LEU A 292 -5.04 10.40 11.21
C LEU A 292 -3.52 10.27 11.14
N ASN A 293 -3.03 9.31 10.35
CA ASN A 293 -1.63 9.19 9.95
C ASN A 293 -1.49 9.62 8.49
N LEU A 294 -0.40 10.31 8.15
CA LEU A 294 -0.15 10.85 6.82
C LEU A 294 1.21 10.39 6.28
N MET A 295 1.27 10.14 4.97
CA MET A 295 2.53 9.88 4.28
C MET A 295 3.44 11.13 4.33
N ASN A 296 4.75 10.92 4.23
CA ASN A 296 5.77 11.97 4.19
C ASN A 296 5.73 12.96 5.38
N THR A 297 5.18 12.53 6.51
CA THR A 297 4.78 13.41 7.63
C THR A 297 5.10 12.79 8.98
N VAL A 298 5.53 13.62 9.94
CA VAL A 298 5.62 13.26 11.35
C VAL A 298 4.72 14.18 12.18
N LEU A 299 3.87 13.60 13.04
CA LEU A 299 2.95 14.36 13.90
C LEU A 299 3.40 14.44 15.36
N SER A 300 4.44 13.70 15.76
CA SER A 300 4.95 13.73 17.13
C SER A 300 5.46 15.14 17.49
N LYS A 301 4.92 15.75 18.56
CA LYS A 301 5.35 17.06 19.09
C LYS A 301 6.88 17.18 19.16
N ARG A 302 7.58 16.14 19.66
CA ARG A 302 9.06 16.09 19.70
C ARG A 302 9.73 16.19 18.32
N LYS A 303 9.22 15.48 17.30
CA LYS A 303 9.76 15.51 15.94
C LYS A 303 9.45 16.85 15.23
N LEU A 304 8.31 17.48 15.57
CA LEU A 304 7.94 18.81 15.06
C LEU A 304 8.79 19.93 15.68
N THR A 305 9.04 19.89 16.99
CA THR A 305 9.92 20.85 17.68
C THR A 305 11.32 20.87 17.05
N TYR A 306 11.87 19.69 16.75
CA TYR A 306 13.19 19.56 16.12
C TYR A 306 13.33 20.34 14.79
N PHE A 307 12.31 20.35 13.92
CA PHE A 307 12.37 21.14 12.68
C PHE A 307 12.50 22.65 12.94
N VAL A 308 11.86 23.16 13.99
CA VAL A 308 11.89 24.58 14.36
C VAL A 308 13.21 24.91 15.05
N GLU A 309 13.65 24.10 16.02
CA GLU A 309 14.90 24.31 16.77
C GLU A 309 16.15 24.19 15.90
N GLN A 310 16.12 23.40 14.81
CA GLN A 310 17.22 23.30 13.85
C GLN A 310 17.12 24.29 12.68
N GLY A 311 16.13 25.19 12.67
CA GLY A 311 15.97 26.20 11.61
C GLY A 311 15.58 25.64 10.23
N LEU A 312 15.14 24.38 10.16
CA LEU A 312 14.71 23.71 8.92
C LEU A 312 13.36 24.26 8.43
N VAL A 313 12.56 24.78 9.36
CA VAL A 313 11.34 25.56 9.10
C VAL A 313 11.42 26.95 9.71
N ASN A 314 10.73 27.92 9.11
CA ASN A 314 10.76 29.32 9.54
C ASN A 314 10.02 29.55 10.87
N GLY A 315 9.23 28.58 11.33
CA GLY A 315 8.42 28.65 12.53
C GLY A 315 7.35 27.55 12.56
N TRP A 316 6.52 27.57 13.60
CA TRP A 316 5.41 26.62 13.77
C TRP A 316 4.25 26.85 12.78
N ASP A 317 4.22 27.98 12.09
CA ASP A 317 3.27 28.32 11.03
C ASP A 317 3.85 28.15 9.61
N ASP A 318 5.06 27.60 9.46
CA ASP A 318 5.66 27.34 8.14
C ASP A 318 4.70 26.47 7.29
N PRO A 319 4.41 26.85 6.03
CA PRO A 319 3.48 26.11 5.16
C PRO A 319 3.79 24.61 4.98
N ARG A 320 5.03 24.18 5.21
CA ARG A 320 5.44 22.76 5.13
C ARG A 320 5.08 21.96 6.39
N MET A 321 4.77 22.63 7.51
CA MET A 321 4.44 21.98 8.78
C MET A 321 2.99 21.46 8.79
N PRO A 322 2.73 20.26 9.35
CA PRO A 322 1.37 19.72 9.51
C PRO A 322 0.59 20.38 10.66
N THR A 323 1.02 21.54 11.14
CA THR A 323 0.33 22.35 12.17
C THR A 323 -0.95 22.95 11.60
N VAL A 324 -1.91 23.31 12.47
CA VAL A 324 -3.13 24.01 12.02
C VAL A 324 -2.78 25.31 11.29
N ARG A 325 -1.84 26.09 11.84
CA ARG A 325 -1.37 27.34 11.19
C ARG A 325 -0.66 27.08 9.87
N GLY A 326 0.23 26.09 9.79
CA GLY A 326 0.97 25.75 8.57
C GLY A 326 0.07 25.33 7.42
N ILE A 327 -0.86 24.39 7.65
CA ILE A 327 -1.76 23.90 6.59
C ILE A 327 -2.74 25.00 6.12
N LEU A 328 -3.27 25.82 7.03
CA LEU A 328 -4.13 26.96 6.67
C LEU A 328 -3.33 28.04 5.90
N ARG A 329 -2.09 28.36 6.32
CA ARG A 329 -1.19 29.29 5.61
C ARG A 329 -0.76 28.78 4.22
N ARG A 330 -0.72 27.46 4.02
CA ARG A 330 -0.55 26.81 2.70
C ARG A 330 -1.82 26.82 1.84
N GLY A 331 -2.93 27.36 2.34
CA GLY A 331 -4.19 27.49 1.60
C GLY A 331 -5.13 26.29 1.70
N LEU A 332 -4.95 25.40 2.69
CA LEU A 332 -5.99 24.44 3.05
C LEU A 332 -7.17 25.21 3.65
N THR A 333 -8.36 25.07 3.09
CA THR A 333 -9.58 25.68 3.65
C THR A 333 -10.13 24.84 4.80
N VAL A 334 -10.70 25.52 5.79
CA VAL A 334 -11.41 24.89 6.91
C VAL A 334 -12.56 23.99 6.39
N GLN A 335 -13.23 24.39 5.31
CA GLN A 335 -14.30 23.59 4.71
C GLN A 335 -13.76 22.36 3.95
N GLY A 336 -12.65 22.48 3.22
CA GLY A 336 -11.98 21.33 2.61
C GLY A 336 -11.54 20.29 3.63
N LEU A 337 -10.99 20.75 4.77
CA LEU A 337 -10.61 19.88 5.89
C LEU A 337 -11.84 19.24 6.57
N LYS A 338 -12.93 19.99 6.77
CA LYS A 338 -14.21 19.45 7.28
C LYS A 338 -14.76 18.38 6.34
N ASN A 339 -14.83 18.65 5.03
CA ASN A 339 -15.30 17.69 4.01
C ASN A 339 -14.44 16.41 4.01
N PHE A 340 -13.11 16.53 4.09
CA PHE A 340 -12.22 15.37 4.20
C PHE A 340 -12.50 14.52 5.45
N ILE A 341 -12.57 15.14 6.62
CA ILE A 341 -12.84 14.44 7.90
C ILE A 341 -14.23 13.78 7.87
N THR A 342 -15.23 14.45 7.30
CA THR A 342 -16.58 13.90 7.06
C THR A 342 -16.53 12.66 6.17
N SER A 343 -15.80 12.69 5.06
CA SER A 343 -15.67 11.52 4.17
C SER A 343 -14.93 10.33 4.83
N GLN A 344 -14.00 10.59 5.75
CA GLN A 344 -13.31 9.54 6.51
C GLN A 344 -14.22 8.88 7.56
N GLY A 345 -15.18 9.63 8.09
CA GLY A 345 -16.02 9.22 9.21
C GLY A 345 -15.21 8.89 10.48
N SER A 346 -15.86 8.19 11.41
CA SER A 346 -15.28 7.75 12.68
C SER A 346 -14.79 6.30 12.65
N SER A 347 -14.27 5.84 11.51
CA SER A 347 -13.71 4.49 11.36
C SER A 347 -12.65 4.21 12.43
N LYS A 348 -12.66 2.99 12.99
CA LYS A 348 -11.68 2.52 13.99
C LYS A 348 -10.36 2.04 13.34
N ALA A 349 -10.37 1.77 12.03
CA ALA A 349 -9.20 1.30 11.29
C ALA A 349 -8.13 2.40 11.15
N VAL A 350 -6.89 2.07 11.53
CA VAL A 350 -5.73 2.96 11.36
C VAL A 350 -5.24 2.82 9.91
N VAL A 351 -5.33 3.91 9.15
CA VAL A 351 -4.91 3.98 7.74
C VAL A 351 -3.93 5.14 7.59
N VAL A 352 -2.81 4.90 6.90
CA VAL A 352 -1.90 5.96 6.48
C VAL A 352 -2.45 6.56 5.19
N MET A 353 -2.70 7.87 5.19
CA MET A 353 -3.36 8.59 4.11
C MET A 353 -2.38 9.48 3.34
N ASP A 354 -2.66 9.67 2.06
CA ASP A 354 -1.94 10.62 1.22
C ASP A 354 -2.46 12.05 1.46
N TRP A 355 -1.56 13.04 1.38
CA TRP A 355 -1.91 14.46 1.33
C TRP A 355 -2.78 14.80 0.13
N ASP A 356 -2.55 14.18 -1.03
CA ASP A 356 -3.27 14.49 -2.26
C ASP A 356 -4.78 14.28 -2.13
N LYS A 357 -5.21 13.33 -1.28
CA LYS A 357 -6.63 13.14 -0.94
C LYS A 357 -7.22 14.36 -0.23
N ILE A 358 -6.47 14.95 0.70
CA ILE A 358 -6.88 16.17 1.43
C ILE A 358 -6.92 17.37 0.48
N TRP A 359 -5.90 17.51 -0.37
CA TRP A 359 -5.81 18.59 -1.36
C TRP A 359 -6.90 18.49 -2.45
N ALA A 360 -7.30 17.28 -2.85
CA ALA A 360 -8.44 17.08 -3.75
C ALA A 360 -9.78 17.52 -3.12
N PHE A 361 -9.99 17.30 -1.82
CA PHE A 361 -11.14 17.86 -1.10
C PHE A 361 -11.07 19.37 -0.97
N ASN A 362 -9.87 19.95 -0.82
CA ASN A 362 -9.68 21.40 -0.83
C ASN A 362 -10.00 22.02 -2.21
N ARG A 363 -9.50 21.40 -3.28
CA ARG A 363 -9.75 21.80 -4.68
C ARG A 363 -11.24 21.89 -5.00
N LYS A 364 -12.04 20.92 -4.53
CA LYS A 364 -13.51 20.91 -4.69
C LYS A 364 -14.19 22.15 -4.09
N VAL A 365 -13.58 22.80 -3.09
CA VAL A 365 -14.06 24.08 -2.53
C VAL A 365 -13.53 25.25 -3.36
N ILE A 366 -12.22 25.33 -3.60
CA ILE A 366 -11.61 26.54 -4.17
C ILE A 366 -11.75 26.73 -5.70
N ASP A 367 -12.01 25.69 -6.51
CA ASP A 367 -12.14 25.84 -7.99
C ASP A 367 -13.41 26.59 -8.44
N PHE A 368 -14.39 26.81 -7.55
CA PHE A 368 -15.59 27.61 -7.85
C PHE A 368 -15.45 29.09 -7.48
N ASP A 369 -14.67 29.38 -6.42
CA ASP A 369 -14.58 30.70 -5.81
C ASP A 369 -13.27 31.46 -6.09
N ALA A 370 -12.24 30.79 -6.61
CA ALA A 370 -10.94 31.41 -6.88
C ALA A 370 -10.92 32.27 -8.17
N PRO A 371 -10.64 33.59 -8.08
CA PRO A 371 -10.38 34.46 -9.24
C PRO A 371 -9.23 33.96 -10.13
N ARG A 372 -9.33 34.12 -11.45
CA ARG A 372 -8.36 33.56 -12.41
C ARG A 372 -7.47 34.61 -13.07
N TYR A 373 -6.18 34.58 -12.76
CA TYR A 373 -5.15 35.53 -13.23
C TYR A 373 -4.06 34.86 -14.09
N SER A 374 -3.26 35.67 -14.78
CA SER A 374 -2.10 35.32 -15.61
C SER A 374 -0.79 35.57 -14.85
N SER A 375 0.26 34.82 -15.18
CA SER A 375 1.64 35.16 -14.80
C SER A 375 2.64 34.69 -15.85
N VAL A 376 3.81 35.32 -15.89
CA VAL A 376 4.95 34.96 -16.76
C VAL A 376 6.23 34.92 -15.93
N GLU A 377 7.05 33.88 -16.06
CA GLU A 377 8.34 33.79 -15.36
C GLU A 377 9.31 34.89 -15.81
N LYS A 378 9.89 35.65 -14.86
CA LYS A 378 10.67 36.86 -15.16
C LYS A 378 12.04 36.57 -15.80
N LEU A 379 12.64 35.41 -15.53
CA LEU A 379 13.89 34.98 -16.18
C LEU A 379 13.65 34.24 -17.51
N ASN A 380 12.42 33.79 -17.75
CA ASN A 380 12.02 32.99 -18.91
C ASN A 380 10.88 33.69 -19.69
N SER A 381 10.85 35.03 -19.69
CA SER A 381 9.85 35.83 -20.39
C SER A 381 10.27 36.10 -21.83
N VAL A 382 9.45 35.70 -22.80
CA VAL A 382 9.67 35.96 -24.23
C VAL A 382 8.76 37.12 -24.67
N PRO A 383 9.31 38.19 -25.27
CA PRO A 383 8.51 39.27 -25.83
C PRO A 383 7.77 38.82 -27.11
N VAL A 384 6.50 39.21 -27.22
CA VAL A 384 5.69 39.12 -28.43
C VAL A 384 5.36 40.54 -28.88
N ILE A 385 5.68 40.85 -30.13
CA ILE A 385 5.48 42.16 -30.73
C ILE A 385 4.29 42.07 -31.70
N ILE A 386 3.32 42.96 -31.54
CA ILE A 386 2.19 43.09 -32.46
C ILE A 386 2.59 44.02 -33.62
N GLU A 387 2.39 43.56 -34.85
CA GLU A 387 2.80 44.23 -36.08
C GLU A 387 1.70 45.11 -36.72
N ASP A 388 0.52 45.17 -36.08
CA ASP A 388 -0.61 45.99 -36.52
C ASP A 388 -0.57 47.41 -35.93
N GLU A 389 -1.39 48.30 -36.47
CA GLU A 389 -1.41 49.72 -36.12
C GLU A 389 -2.02 49.96 -34.72
N GLU A 390 -1.50 50.95 -33.99
CA GLU A 390 -1.86 51.17 -32.57
C GLU A 390 -3.32 51.63 -32.39
N GLU A 391 -3.94 52.19 -33.42
CA GLU A 391 -5.37 52.55 -33.44
C GLU A 391 -6.31 51.32 -33.44
N LEU A 392 -5.79 50.12 -33.75
CA LEU A 392 -6.54 48.86 -33.72
C LEU A 392 -6.46 48.13 -32.36
N LEU A 393 -5.76 48.69 -31.37
CA LEU A 393 -5.58 48.12 -30.04
C LEU A 393 -6.50 48.80 -29.02
N GLU A 394 -7.64 48.16 -28.71
CA GLU A 394 -8.49 48.53 -27.56
C GLU A 394 -7.65 48.50 -26.27
N SER A 395 -7.23 49.64 -25.71
CA SER A 395 -6.25 49.67 -24.59
C SER A 395 -6.60 48.83 -23.35
N VAL A 396 -7.89 48.49 -23.14
CA VAL A 396 -8.37 47.62 -22.06
C VAL A 396 -9.51 46.73 -22.56
N VAL A 397 -9.39 45.42 -22.34
CA VAL A 397 -10.42 44.40 -22.63
C VAL A 397 -11.02 43.89 -21.31
N GLU A 398 -12.36 43.85 -21.21
CA GLU A 398 -13.06 43.29 -20.04
C GLU A 398 -13.32 41.78 -20.19
N VAL A 399 -12.91 41.00 -19.18
CA VAL A 399 -12.96 39.53 -19.18
C VAL A 399 -13.53 39.01 -17.86
N ALA A 400 -14.42 38.02 -17.90
CA ALA A 400 -14.97 37.41 -16.67
C ALA A 400 -13.86 36.88 -15.73
N LEU A 401 -13.91 37.29 -14.46
CA LEU A 401 -12.92 36.92 -13.44
C LEU A 401 -12.94 35.41 -13.14
N HIS A 402 -14.11 34.78 -13.34
CA HIS A 402 -14.29 33.34 -13.28
C HIS A 402 -15.30 32.82 -14.33
N PRO A 403 -14.89 31.92 -15.26
CA PRO A 403 -15.71 31.52 -16.41
C PRO A 403 -16.92 30.62 -16.09
N LYS A 404 -17.11 30.26 -14.81
CA LYS A 404 -18.27 29.50 -14.31
C LYS A 404 -19.02 30.20 -13.16
N ASN A 405 -18.53 31.34 -12.68
CA ASN A 405 -19.09 32.02 -11.51
C ASN A 405 -19.16 33.54 -11.80
N PRO A 406 -20.24 34.01 -12.46
CA PRO A 406 -20.39 35.42 -12.82
C PRO A 406 -20.46 36.38 -11.63
N ALA A 407 -20.77 35.88 -10.41
CA ALA A 407 -20.85 36.70 -9.20
C ALA A 407 -19.48 37.26 -8.77
N LEU A 408 -18.37 36.69 -9.27
CA LEU A 408 -17.02 37.22 -9.09
C LEU A 408 -16.68 38.39 -10.04
N GLY A 409 -17.60 38.76 -10.95
CA GLY A 409 -17.47 39.95 -11.79
C GLY A 409 -16.48 39.80 -12.97
N VAL A 410 -15.96 40.94 -13.42
CA VAL A 410 -15.04 41.08 -14.57
C VAL A 410 -13.73 41.74 -14.15
N ARG A 411 -12.68 41.47 -14.91
CA ARG A 411 -11.36 42.09 -14.83
C ARG A 411 -11.00 42.84 -16.10
N LYS A 412 -10.05 43.77 -15.98
CA LYS A 412 -9.54 44.65 -17.03
C LYS A 412 -8.13 44.24 -17.45
N LEU A 413 -8.05 43.52 -18.57
CA LEU A 413 -6.77 43.19 -19.20
C LEU A 413 -6.30 44.35 -20.07
N THR A 414 -5.15 44.94 -19.74
CA THR A 414 -4.43 45.80 -20.68
C THR A 414 -3.92 44.95 -21.83
N VAL A 415 -4.18 45.35 -23.07
CA VAL A 415 -3.51 44.83 -24.27
C VAL A 415 -2.66 45.94 -24.88
N GLY A 416 -1.67 45.58 -25.68
CA GLY A 416 -0.75 46.55 -26.25
C GLY A 416 0.20 45.93 -27.27
N LYS A 417 1.10 46.77 -27.79
CA LYS A 417 2.04 46.40 -28.87
C LYS A 417 3.14 45.42 -28.42
N ARG A 418 3.43 45.38 -27.11
CA ARG A 418 4.49 44.56 -26.52
C ARG A 418 3.92 43.73 -25.37
N LEU A 419 3.99 42.41 -25.53
CA LEU A 419 3.44 41.43 -24.61
C LEU A 419 4.56 40.49 -24.17
N ILE A 420 4.36 39.78 -23.06
CA ILE A 420 5.28 38.74 -22.59
C ILE A 420 4.53 37.41 -22.39
N ILE A 421 5.22 36.31 -22.68
CA ILE A 421 4.76 34.92 -22.51
C ILE A 421 5.88 34.05 -21.93
N ASP A 422 5.55 32.89 -21.35
CA ASP A 422 6.58 31.96 -20.84
C ASP A 422 7.39 31.31 -21.98
N GLN A 423 8.70 31.14 -21.80
CA GLN A 423 9.60 30.47 -22.74
C GLN A 423 9.13 29.05 -23.11
N SER A 424 8.50 28.33 -22.18
CA SER A 424 7.94 26.99 -22.44
C SER A 424 6.75 27.02 -23.41
N ASP A 425 5.98 28.11 -23.42
CA ASP A 425 4.87 28.31 -24.35
C ASP A 425 5.38 28.82 -25.69
N ALA A 426 6.32 29.77 -25.68
CA ALA A 426 7.01 30.22 -26.88
C ALA A 426 7.63 29.03 -27.66
N GLN A 427 8.27 28.09 -26.96
CA GLN A 427 8.86 26.88 -27.56
C GLN A 427 7.86 25.98 -28.33
N MET A 428 6.56 26.13 -28.10
CA MET A 428 5.49 25.40 -28.81
C MET A 428 4.90 26.19 -29.99
N ILE A 429 5.48 27.34 -30.36
CA ILE A 429 4.98 28.24 -31.41
C ILE A 429 5.90 28.22 -32.64
N ASP A 430 5.30 28.13 -33.82
CA ASP A 430 5.94 28.35 -35.13
C ASP A 430 5.27 29.50 -35.91
N SER A 431 5.92 29.95 -36.98
CA SER A 431 5.50 31.09 -37.83
C SER A 431 4.36 30.77 -38.81
N THR A 432 3.67 29.65 -38.64
CA THR A 432 2.46 29.28 -39.40
C THR A 432 1.23 29.13 -38.51
N MET A 433 1.42 29.11 -37.19
CA MET A 433 0.34 28.89 -36.22
C MET A 433 -0.57 30.10 -36.00
N THR A 434 -1.79 29.79 -35.59
CA THR A 434 -2.71 30.74 -34.93
C THR A 434 -2.85 30.31 -33.47
N VAL A 435 -2.66 31.26 -32.56
CA VAL A 435 -2.54 31.03 -31.11
C VAL A 435 -3.60 31.87 -30.39
N THR A 436 -4.34 31.26 -29.47
CA THR A 436 -5.31 31.97 -28.64
C THR A 436 -4.61 32.55 -27.42
N PHE A 437 -4.60 33.87 -27.32
CA PHE A 437 -4.19 34.63 -26.14
C PHE A 437 -5.40 34.66 -25.19
N ILE A 438 -5.32 33.95 -24.06
CA ILE A 438 -6.49 33.70 -23.22
C ILE A 438 -7.05 35.03 -22.68
N GLY A 439 -8.36 35.23 -22.86
CA GLY A 439 -9.07 36.46 -22.49
C GLY A 439 -9.21 37.49 -23.62
N TRP A 440 -8.35 37.44 -24.65
CA TRP A 440 -8.35 38.45 -25.73
C TRP A 440 -8.87 37.89 -27.06
N GLY A 441 -8.20 36.89 -27.64
CA GLY A 441 -8.58 36.35 -28.95
C GLY A 441 -7.51 35.52 -29.64
N ASN A 442 -7.65 35.34 -30.94
CA ASN A 442 -6.69 34.65 -31.79
C ASN A 442 -5.69 35.64 -32.40
N LEU A 443 -4.41 35.27 -32.36
CA LEU A 443 -3.30 35.98 -33.00
C LEU A 443 -2.62 35.03 -33.99
N LYS A 444 -2.31 35.52 -35.19
CA LYS A 444 -1.57 34.79 -36.22
C LYS A 444 -0.09 35.15 -36.15
N ILE A 445 0.77 34.15 -36.02
CA ILE A 445 2.21 34.36 -35.87
C ILE A 445 2.83 34.64 -37.24
N THR A 446 3.74 35.62 -37.31
CA THR A 446 4.41 36.05 -38.56
C THR A 446 5.90 35.73 -38.57
N SER A 447 6.59 35.83 -37.42
CA SER A 447 7.99 35.41 -37.28
C SER A 447 8.32 34.95 -35.85
N VAL A 448 9.33 34.08 -35.72
CA VAL A 448 9.84 33.55 -34.45
C VAL A 448 11.37 33.60 -34.49
N GLU A 449 11.98 34.46 -33.68
CA GLU A 449 13.44 34.67 -33.64
C GLU A 449 14.08 33.76 -32.59
N LYS A 450 15.16 33.05 -32.95
CA LYS A 450 15.84 32.06 -32.08
C LYS A 450 17.32 32.35 -31.92
N ASN A 451 17.86 32.05 -30.74
CA ASN A 451 19.29 32.14 -30.45
C ASN A 451 20.05 30.86 -30.86
N SER A 452 21.37 30.87 -30.69
CA SER A 452 22.26 29.73 -31.00
C SER A 452 22.04 28.49 -30.13
N SER A 453 21.37 28.61 -28.97
CA SER A 453 20.97 27.47 -28.13
C SER A 453 19.53 26.99 -28.37
N GLY A 454 18.85 27.51 -29.41
CA GLY A 454 17.49 27.12 -29.80
C GLY A 454 16.37 27.71 -28.94
N LEU A 455 16.68 28.59 -27.99
CA LEU A 455 15.69 29.38 -27.25
C LEU A 455 15.13 30.49 -28.14
N ILE A 456 13.86 30.84 -27.93
CA ILE A 456 13.19 31.91 -28.68
C ILE A 456 13.43 33.24 -27.97
N LEU A 457 13.94 34.22 -28.71
CA LEU A 457 14.26 35.57 -28.25
C LEU A 457 13.10 36.55 -28.43
N SER A 458 12.34 36.42 -29.52
CA SER A 458 11.16 37.23 -29.79
C SER A 458 10.18 36.49 -30.70
N ILE A 459 8.92 36.93 -30.68
CA ILE A 459 7.88 36.50 -31.61
C ILE A 459 7.22 37.76 -32.19
N LYS A 460 6.86 37.73 -33.48
CA LYS A 460 6.01 38.75 -34.11
C LYS A 460 4.69 38.13 -34.52
N ALA A 461 3.60 38.87 -34.33
CA ALA A 461 2.26 38.40 -34.59
C ALA A 461 1.34 39.51 -35.08
N LYS A 462 0.23 39.10 -35.70
CA LYS A 462 -0.88 39.97 -36.12
C LYS A 462 -2.21 39.50 -35.54
N LEU A 463 -3.14 40.43 -35.38
CA LEU A 463 -4.47 40.20 -34.83
C LEU A 463 -5.35 39.38 -35.79
N ASP A 464 -6.01 38.36 -35.26
CA ASP A 464 -7.00 37.52 -35.95
C ASP A 464 -8.28 37.43 -35.09
N LEU A 465 -8.72 38.57 -34.54
CA LEU A 465 -9.82 38.64 -33.55
C LEU A 465 -11.21 38.30 -34.14
N SER A 466 -11.34 38.34 -35.47
CA SER A 466 -12.52 37.85 -36.20
C SER A 466 -12.65 36.33 -36.18
N ASN A 467 -11.53 35.60 -36.08
CA ASN A 467 -11.49 34.15 -36.01
C ASN A 467 -11.81 33.63 -34.60
N LYS A 468 -13.05 33.17 -34.41
CA LYS A 468 -13.55 32.66 -33.12
C LYS A 468 -13.40 31.13 -32.96
N ASP A 469 -12.60 30.46 -33.78
CA ASP A 469 -12.25 29.04 -33.53
C ASP A 469 -11.17 28.93 -32.44
N PHE A 470 -11.64 28.92 -31.20
CA PHE A 470 -10.82 28.63 -30.02
C PHE A 470 -10.77 27.13 -29.67
N LYS A 471 -11.04 26.21 -30.62
CA LYS A 471 -11.02 24.75 -30.37
C LYS A 471 -9.85 24.03 -31.02
N LYS A 472 -9.27 24.59 -32.10
CA LYS A 472 -8.14 24.00 -32.83
C LYS A 472 -6.78 24.64 -32.53
N THR A 473 -6.76 25.75 -31.79
CA THR A 473 -5.60 26.60 -31.50
C THR A 473 -4.88 26.22 -30.20
N LEU A 474 -3.58 26.53 -30.13
CA LEU A 474 -2.83 26.52 -28.87
C LEU A 474 -3.32 27.68 -27.97
N LYS A 475 -3.45 27.47 -26.66
CA LYS A 475 -3.94 28.50 -25.71
C LYS A 475 -2.89 28.88 -24.68
N ILE A 476 -2.47 30.14 -24.69
CA ILE A 476 -1.37 30.61 -23.84
C ILE A 476 -1.80 31.72 -22.87
N THR A 477 -1.15 31.73 -21.71
CA THR A 477 -1.17 32.86 -20.78
C THR A 477 -0.14 33.90 -21.21
N TRP A 478 -0.49 35.16 -21.03
CA TRP A 478 0.26 36.31 -21.51
C TRP A 478 0.00 37.50 -20.57
N LEU A 479 0.85 38.53 -20.66
CA LEU A 479 0.68 39.84 -20.03
C LEU A 479 1.12 40.93 -21.02
N GLU A 480 0.63 42.15 -20.90
CA GLU A 480 1.25 43.33 -21.54
C GLU A 480 2.46 43.76 -20.69
N GLU A 481 3.57 44.14 -21.33
CA GLU A 481 4.88 44.28 -20.66
C GLU A 481 4.93 45.42 -19.62
N GLN A 482 4.23 46.52 -19.85
CA GLN A 482 4.22 47.70 -18.97
C GLN A 482 3.16 47.62 -17.85
N SER A 483 2.12 46.81 -18.04
CA SER A 483 0.98 46.65 -17.12
C SER A 483 1.13 45.40 -16.23
N THR A 484 2.31 45.21 -15.64
CA THR A 484 2.60 44.10 -14.70
C THR A 484 3.02 44.60 -13.32
N ILE A 485 2.98 43.71 -12.32
CA ILE A 485 3.68 43.88 -11.04
C ILE A 485 4.57 42.66 -10.73
N PRO A 486 5.68 42.83 -9.96
CA PRO A 486 6.55 41.73 -9.59
C PRO A 486 5.93 40.84 -8.50
N ALA A 487 6.07 39.53 -8.68
CA ALA A 487 5.61 38.49 -7.77
C ALA A 487 6.71 37.46 -7.49
N ILE A 488 6.59 36.78 -6.34
CA ILE A 488 7.37 35.59 -6.00
C ILE A 488 6.40 34.43 -5.82
N LEU A 489 6.46 33.47 -6.74
CA LEU A 489 5.70 32.22 -6.69
C LEU A 489 6.49 31.21 -5.84
N ILE A 490 5.95 30.81 -4.70
CA ILE A 490 6.59 29.84 -3.78
C ILE A 490 5.98 28.47 -3.98
N TYR A 491 6.81 27.48 -4.26
CA TYR A 491 6.42 26.08 -4.36
C TYR A 491 7.01 25.29 -3.18
N TYR A 492 6.22 24.37 -2.63
CA TYR A 492 6.58 23.58 -1.47
C TYR A 492 6.46 22.09 -1.73
N ASP A 493 7.36 21.34 -1.11
CA ASP A 493 7.30 19.88 -1.02
C ASP A 493 7.24 19.43 0.45
N ASN A 494 7.19 18.12 0.67
CA ASN A 494 7.08 17.53 2.00
C ASN A 494 8.42 17.62 2.77
N LEU A 495 8.34 17.70 4.10
CA LEU A 495 9.51 17.77 4.98
C LEU A 495 10.25 16.43 5.14
N ILE A 496 9.58 15.30 4.86
CA ILE A 496 10.17 13.96 4.85
C ILE A 496 10.06 13.39 3.43
N ARG A 497 11.17 12.89 2.88
CA ARG A 497 11.20 12.27 1.54
C ARG A 497 10.54 10.90 1.51
N LYS A 498 10.84 10.03 2.50
CA LYS A 498 10.30 8.67 2.57
C LYS A 498 8.78 8.68 2.88
N PRO A 499 7.93 7.98 2.12
CA PRO A 499 6.47 8.00 2.33
C PRO A 499 6.02 7.48 3.69
N VAL A 500 6.61 6.38 4.17
CA VAL A 500 6.29 5.78 5.48
C VAL A 500 7.60 5.49 6.23
N LEU A 501 7.69 5.95 7.47
CA LEU A 501 8.81 5.67 8.38
C LEU A 501 8.49 4.45 9.25
N SER A 502 9.47 3.57 9.45
CA SER A 502 9.35 2.45 10.40
C SER A 502 9.42 2.93 11.86
N LYS A 503 9.31 1.99 12.82
CA LYS A 503 9.47 2.31 14.25
C LYS A 503 10.94 2.47 14.68
N GLU A 504 11.86 1.88 13.93
CA GLU A 504 13.29 1.82 14.24
C GLU A 504 14.11 2.89 13.48
N GLU A 505 13.54 3.44 12.41
CA GLU A 505 14.13 4.52 11.60
C GLU A 505 14.12 5.89 12.30
N ASP A 506 15.29 6.55 12.31
CA ASP A 506 15.35 7.96 12.70
C ASP A 506 14.87 8.86 11.55
N PHE A 507 13.85 9.67 11.82
CA PHE A 507 13.26 10.58 10.83
C PHE A 507 14.25 11.62 10.31
N LYS A 508 15.34 11.90 11.05
CA LYS A 508 16.40 12.84 10.67
C LYS A 508 17.07 12.47 9.34
N GLU A 509 17.22 11.18 9.06
CA GLU A 509 17.90 10.68 7.87
C GLU A 509 17.09 10.92 6.59
N PHE A 510 15.78 11.13 6.71
CA PHE A 510 14.84 11.27 5.60
C PHE A 510 14.34 12.72 5.40
N ILE A 511 14.98 13.71 6.03
CA ILE A 511 14.58 15.12 5.96
C ILE A 511 14.86 15.71 4.58
N ASN A 512 13.84 16.34 3.99
CA ASN A 512 13.98 17.04 2.71
C ASN A 512 14.47 18.48 2.90
N LEU A 513 15.79 18.68 2.79
CA LEU A 513 16.41 20.00 2.88
C LEU A 513 16.01 20.94 1.72
N ASP A 514 15.77 20.39 0.53
CA ASP A 514 15.34 21.11 -0.69
C ASP A 514 13.80 21.12 -0.82
N SER A 515 13.09 21.41 0.28
CA SER A 515 11.61 21.35 0.36
C SER A 515 10.89 22.66 0.01
N LYS A 516 11.60 23.69 -0.45
CA LYS A 516 11.05 24.98 -0.90
C LYS A 516 11.78 25.49 -2.15
N MET A 517 11.01 25.78 -3.20
CA MET A 517 11.46 26.53 -4.38
C MET A 517 10.75 27.89 -4.42
N SER A 518 11.35 28.88 -5.09
CA SER A 518 10.73 30.18 -5.33
C SER A 518 11.12 30.73 -6.70
N ILE A 519 10.17 31.31 -7.42
CA ILE A 519 10.33 31.80 -8.80
C ILE A 519 9.87 33.25 -8.87
N GLU A 520 10.72 34.14 -9.40
CA GLU A 520 10.31 35.49 -9.74
C GLU A 520 9.43 35.49 -11.00
N ALA A 521 8.28 36.15 -10.93
CA ALA A 521 7.32 36.24 -12.03
C ALA A 521 6.78 37.67 -12.15
N PHE A 522 6.32 38.02 -13.35
CA PHE A 522 5.39 39.10 -13.58
C PHE A 522 3.96 38.56 -13.46
N VAL A 523 3.04 39.35 -12.90
CA VAL A 523 1.62 39.03 -12.79
C VAL A 523 0.74 40.21 -13.19
N ASP A 524 -0.55 39.96 -13.45
CA ASP A 524 -1.55 41.01 -13.74
C ASP A 524 -1.52 42.15 -12.71
N LYS A 525 -1.48 43.39 -13.18
CA LYS A 525 -1.45 44.61 -12.35
C LYS A 525 -2.59 44.73 -11.34
N GLU A 526 -3.76 44.13 -11.60
CA GLU A 526 -4.91 44.10 -10.69
C GLU A 526 -4.62 43.39 -9.35
N LEU A 527 -3.68 42.44 -9.34
CA LEU A 527 -3.26 41.71 -8.13
C LEU A 527 -2.65 42.64 -7.07
N LYS A 528 -2.37 43.90 -7.40
CA LYS A 528 -2.03 44.97 -6.46
C LYS A 528 -3.12 45.20 -5.39
N SER A 529 -4.38 44.89 -5.69
CA SER A 529 -5.49 44.97 -4.73
C SER A 529 -5.70 43.69 -3.89
N LEU A 530 -4.90 42.64 -4.11
CA LEU A 530 -5.08 41.34 -3.45
C LEU A 530 -4.62 41.37 -1.98
N SER A 531 -5.56 41.16 -1.07
CA SER A 531 -5.28 41.05 0.37
C SER A 531 -4.62 39.72 0.76
N LYS A 532 -3.82 39.74 1.84
CA LYS A 532 -3.27 38.52 2.46
C LYS A 532 -4.41 37.55 2.83
N GLY A 533 -4.20 36.27 2.55
CA GLY A 533 -5.17 35.19 2.79
C GLY A 533 -6.09 34.91 1.58
N SER A 534 -6.17 35.81 0.60
CA SER A 534 -6.97 35.58 -0.61
C SER A 534 -6.41 34.43 -1.45
N ILE A 535 -7.31 33.55 -1.90
CA ILE A 535 -7.00 32.41 -2.78
C ILE A 535 -7.35 32.76 -4.23
N ILE A 536 -6.42 32.48 -5.14
CA ILE A 536 -6.56 32.73 -6.58
C ILE A 536 -6.12 31.49 -7.38
N GLN A 537 -6.45 31.45 -8.67
CA GLN A 537 -5.88 30.53 -9.64
C GLN A 537 -5.00 31.30 -10.63
N ILE A 538 -3.72 30.97 -10.68
CA ILE A 538 -2.88 31.36 -11.83
C ILE A 538 -3.17 30.36 -12.94
N GLN A 539 -3.74 30.84 -14.04
CA GLN A 539 -4.12 30.01 -15.18
C GLN A 539 -2.92 29.22 -15.67
N ARG A 540 -3.12 27.91 -15.90
CA ARG A 540 -2.08 26.94 -16.31
C ARG A 540 -0.88 26.76 -15.36
N LYS A 541 -0.85 27.37 -14.16
CA LYS A 541 0.22 27.20 -13.15
C LYS A 541 -0.25 26.77 -11.75
N GLY A 542 -1.57 26.71 -11.52
CA GLY A 542 -2.18 26.13 -10.31
C GLY A 542 -2.93 27.13 -9.43
N PHE A 543 -3.31 26.69 -8.23
CA PHE A 543 -3.93 27.55 -7.21
C PHE A 543 -2.86 28.17 -6.30
N PHE A 544 -3.11 29.38 -5.81
CA PHE A 544 -2.19 30.13 -4.96
C PHE A 544 -2.93 30.88 -3.85
N ILE A 545 -2.30 31.02 -2.67
CA ILE A 545 -2.75 31.90 -1.59
C ILE A 545 -1.77 33.06 -1.40
N CYS A 546 -2.30 34.26 -1.18
CA CYS A 546 -1.50 35.45 -0.90
C CYS A 546 -0.94 35.41 0.54
N ASP A 547 0.37 35.25 0.70
CA ASP A 547 1.04 35.28 2.02
C ASP A 547 1.55 36.68 2.39
N SER A 548 1.84 37.51 1.38
CA SER A 548 2.01 38.94 1.55
C SER A 548 1.42 39.63 0.33
N ALA A 549 0.54 40.61 0.57
CA ALA A 549 0.12 41.56 -0.43
C ALA A 549 1.34 42.31 -1.01
N PHE A 550 1.13 42.90 -2.19
CA PHE A 550 2.05 43.86 -2.79
C PHE A 550 2.14 45.14 -1.93
N ASP A 551 3.29 45.79 -1.90
CA ASP A 551 3.47 47.07 -1.19
C ASP A 551 4.26 48.05 -2.06
N ASP A 552 3.65 49.20 -2.38
CA ASP A 552 4.30 50.30 -3.09
C ASP A 552 5.41 50.96 -2.24
N CYS A 553 5.36 50.82 -0.92
CA CYS A 553 6.30 51.47 -0.02
C CYS A 553 7.72 50.99 -0.30
N VAL A 554 8.52 51.86 -0.90
CA VAL A 554 9.94 51.63 -1.14
C VAL A 554 10.62 51.47 0.22
N SER A 555 11.11 50.27 0.53
CA SER A 555 11.77 50.02 1.81
C SER A 555 13.04 50.85 1.92
N ASN A 556 13.14 51.66 2.98
CA ASN A 556 14.31 52.48 3.32
C ASN A 556 15.63 51.68 3.39
N PHE A 557 15.55 50.35 3.57
CA PHE A 557 16.71 49.46 3.61
C PHE A 557 17.05 48.78 2.27
N ALA A 558 16.13 48.76 1.30
CA ALA A 558 16.24 47.94 0.08
C ALA A 558 16.03 48.68 -1.24
N GLY A 559 15.53 49.93 -1.22
CA GLY A 559 15.37 50.77 -2.41
C GLY A 559 14.39 50.23 -3.47
N LYS A 560 13.50 49.30 -3.08
CA LYS A 560 12.53 48.63 -3.95
C LYS A 560 11.18 48.47 -3.24
N SER A 561 10.10 48.45 -4.03
CA SER A 561 8.76 48.03 -3.60
C SER A 561 8.75 46.53 -3.27
N LYS A 562 7.80 46.10 -2.44
CA LYS A 562 7.70 44.71 -2.00
C LYS A 562 6.87 43.90 -3.01
N PRO A 563 7.42 42.83 -3.62
CA PRO A 563 6.64 41.99 -4.53
C PRO A 563 5.53 41.25 -3.79
N ILE A 564 4.49 40.84 -4.51
CA ILE A 564 3.44 39.98 -3.96
C ILE A 564 3.98 38.55 -3.76
N TYR A 565 3.71 37.94 -2.61
CA TYR A 565 4.17 36.58 -2.29
C TYR A 565 2.99 35.61 -2.39
N LEU A 566 3.07 34.67 -3.32
CA LEU A 566 2.01 33.72 -3.65
C LEU A 566 2.49 32.28 -3.37
N ILE A 567 1.89 31.62 -2.38
CA ILE A 567 2.18 30.22 -2.03
C ILE A 567 1.31 29.30 -2.88
N SER A 568 1.92 28.34 -3.58
CA SER A 568 1.21 27.33 -4.35
C SER A 568 0.43 26.38 -3.44
N ILE A 569 -0.89 26.29 -3.67
CA ILE A 569 -1.80 25.35 -3.02
C ILE A 569 -1.87 24.09 -3.89
N PRO A 570 -1.52 22.90 -3.38
CA PRO A 570 -1.71 21.65 -4.11
C PRO A 570 -3.21 21.39 -4.33
N ASP A 571 -3.54 20.75 -5.46
CA ASP A 571 -4.92 20.49 -5.88
C ASP A 571 -5.32 19.01 -5.82
N GLY A 572 -4.39 18.14 -5.38
CA GLY A 572 -4.56 16.69 -5.28
C GLY A 572 -4.24 15.91 -6.56
N THR A 573 -3.51 16.50 -7.51
CA THR A 573 -3.02 15.80 -8.71
C THR A 573 -1.56 15.37 -8.60
N THR A 574 -1.26 14.19 -9.15
CA THR A 574 0.10 13.72 -9.40
C THR A 574 0.65 14.15 -10.77
N ASP A 575 -0.14 14.81 -11.63
CA ASP A 575 0.35 15.28 -12.94
C ASP A 575 1.22 16.54 -12.82
N LEU A 576 2.53 16.33 -12.77
CA LEU A 576 3.54 17.39 -12.71
C LEU A 576 3.43 18.42 -13.85
N LYS A 577 2.78 18.10 -14.98
CA LYS A 577 2.62 19.03 -16.12
C LYS A 577 1.87 20.32 -15.81
N ILE A 578 1.20 20.40 -14.66
CA ILE A 578 0.48 21.60 -14.17
C ILE A 578 1.44 22.63 -13.55
N PHE A 579 2.67 22.22 -13.20
CA PHE A 579 3.73 23.12 -12.73
C PHE A 579 4.64 23.59 -13.88
N PRO A 580 5.32 24.74 -13.78
CA PRO A 580 6.35 25.16 -14.73
C PRO A 580 7.51 24.14 -14.85
N LYS A 581 8.20 24.08 -15.99
CA LYS A 581 9.30 23.11 -16.25
C LYS A 581 10.36 23.11 -15.13
N SER A 582 10.77 24.29 -14.70
CA SER A 582 11.69 24.54 -13.59
C SER A 582 11.27 23.83 -12.28
N VAL A 583 9.97 23.88 -11.96
CA VAL A 583 9.37 23.21 -10.79
C VAL A 583 9.22 21.70 -11.00
N GLN A 584 8.95 21.25 -12.23
CA GLN A 584 8.93 19.83 -12.57
C GLN A 584 10.31 19.19 -12.37
N GLU A 585 11.37 19.84 -12.87
CA GLU A 585 12.76 19.40 -12.73
C GLU A 585 13.20 19.39 -11.26
N TRP A 586 12.82 20.42 -10.47
CA TRP A 586 13.02 20.44 -9.02
C TRP A 586 12.31 19.29 -8.32
N LYS A 587 11.01 19.08 -8.56
CA LYS A 587 10.24 17.98 -7.97
C LYS A 587 10.81 16.60 -8.34
N ASN A 588 11.19 16.38 -9.59
CA ASN A 588 11.83 15.14 -10.04
C ASN A 588 13.23 14.92 -9.42
N ARG A 589 13.93 15.99 -9.03
CA ARG A 589 15.24 15.91 -8.34
C ARG A 589 15.10 15.53 -6.86
N ILE A 590 14.07 16.03 -6.17
CA ILE A 590 13.85 15.80 -4.72
C ILE A 590 12.93 14.61 -4.42
N ALA A 591 12.30 14.04 -5.45
CA ALA A 591 11.45 12.86 -5.34
C ALA A 591 12.23 11.67 -4.74
N TRP A 592 11.57 10.96 -3.84
CA TRP A 592 12.12 9.75 -3.21
C TRP A 592 12.36 8.64 -4.24
N LYS A 593 13.55 8.05 -4.22
CA LYS A 593 13.91 6.86 -5.01
C LYS A 593 14.53 5.84 -4.07
N GLU A 594 13.93 4.65 -3.96
CA GLU A 594 14.36 3.62 -3.00
C GLU A 594 15.79 3.08 -3.21
N LYS A 595 16.42 3.40 -4.35
CA LYS A 595 17.76 2.92 -4.72
C LYS A 595 18.89 3.93 -4.45
N GLU A 596 18.58 5.11 -3.93
CA GLU A 596 19.55 6.16 -3.63
C GLU A 596 19.40 6.62 -2.16
N GLU A 597 20.53 6.91 -1.49
CA GLU A 597 20.65 7.38 -0.09
C GLU A 597 20.62 6.29 1.03
N LYS A 598 21.77 5.66 1.28
CA LYS A 598 22.18 5.22 2.64
C LYS A 598 22.60 6.47 3.46
N PRO A 599 22.39 6.51 4.78
CA PRO A 599 22.42 7.76 5.55
C PRO A 599 23.81 8.42 5.63
N VAL A 600 23.83 9.74 5.44
CA VAL A 600 25.03 10.57 5.58
C VAL A 600 25.26 10.90 7.05
N GLN A 601 26.20 10.21 7.69
CA GLN A 601 26.66 10.56 9.04
C GLN A 601 27.83 11.55 9.03
N SER A 602 27.96 12.28 10.13
CA SER A 602 29.01 13.26 10.49
C SER A 602 28.99 14.62 9.77
N ILE A 603 28.67 15.67 10.54
CA ILE A 603 29.20 17.03 10.35
C ILE A 603 30.04 17.34 11.59
N ALA A 604 31.34 17.54 11.42
CA ALA A 604 32.25 17.82 12.53
C ALA A 604 33.32 18.86 12.16
N LYS A 605 32.95 20.13 12.30
CA LYS A 605 33.77 21.32 12.64
C LYS A 605 35.19 21.46 12.03
N LYS A 606 35.37 22.63 11.38
CA LYS A 606 36.62 23.41 11.26
C LYS A 606 37.71 22.87 10.30
N ASP A 607 38.64 23.69 9.79
CA ASP A 607 38.97 25.08 10.16
C ASP A 607 39.02 26.07 8.98
N VAL A 608 39.23 27.36 9.29
CA VAL A 608 39.39 28.46 8.31
C VAL A 608 40.86 28.65 7.97
N GLN A 609 41.21 28.65 6.67
CA GLN A 609 42.34 29.44 6.19
C GLN A 609 42.22 29.81 4.70
N SER A 610 42.71 31.00 4.36
CA SER A 610 42.61 31.62 3.05
C SER A 610 43.93 31.60 2.29
N VAL A 611 43.92 31.20 1.02
CA VAL A 611 44.89 31.68 0.02
C VAL A 611 44.12 31.98 -1.27
N SER A 612 44.50 33.06 -1.95
CA SER A 612 43.90 33.55 -3.21
C SER A 612 44.65 33.00 -4.44
N ASN A 613 44.31 33.55 -5.62
CA ASN A 613 45.03 33.43 -6.91
C ASN A 613 44.77 32.10 -7.67
N THR A 614 44.46 32.08 -8.97
CA THR A 614 44.20 33.19 -9.93
C THR A 614 43.19 32.71 -10.98
N ILE A 615 42.42 33.64 -11.57
CA ILE A 615 41.81 33.40 -12.89
C ILE A 615 42.93 33.45 -13.93
N VAL A 616 43.00 32.43 -14.81
CA VAL A 616 43.75 32.51 -16.06
C VAL A 616 42.80 32.19 -17.20
N ASP A 617 42.41 33.24 -17.93
CA ASP A 617 41.81 33.12 -19.25
C ASP A 617 42.87 32.65 -20.25
N THR A 618 42.68 31.48 -20.88
CA THR A 618 43.22 31.21 -22.21
C THR A 618 42.20 30.48 -23.07
N LYS A 619 41.80 31.14 -24.17
CA LYS A 619 41.14 30.49 -25.30
C LYS A 619 42.22 29.82 -26.15
N ASP A 620 42.42 28.52 -25.99
CA ASP A 620 43.21 27.72 -26.94
C ASP A 620 42.38 26.57 -27.50
N ILE A 621 42.29 26.49 -28.82
CA ILE A 621 41.58 25.42 -29.53
C ILE A 621 42.54 24.25 -29.67
N LEU A 622 42.56 23.38 -28.66
CA LEU A 622 43.34 22.14 -28.68
C LEU A 622 42.91 21.27 -29.87
N ASN A 623 43.88 20.89 -30.70
CA ASN A 623 43.65 20.06 -31.87
C ASN A 623 43.62 18.55 -31.54
N ASP A 624 43.09 17.74 -32.46
CA ASP A 624 42.90 16.29 -32.29
C ASP A 624 44.16 15.56 -31.79
N LYS A 625 45.36 15.95 -32.24
CA LYS A 625 46.62 15.31 -31.81
C LYS A 625 46.97 15.64 -30.35
N GLN A 626 46.61 16.82 -29.87
CA GLN A 626 46.80 17.20 -28.46
C GLN A 626 45.82 16.46 -27.54
N LEU A 627 44.57 16.28 -27.96
CA LEU A 627 43.60 15.49 -27.18
C LEU A 627 43.94 14.00 -27.18
N ASP A 628 44.40 13.39 -28.28
CA ASP A 628 44.86 11.99 -28.29
C ASP A 628 45.97 11.76 -27.25
N ALA A 629 46.97 12.64 -27.20
CA ALA A 629 48.07 12.54 -26.23
C ALA A 629 47.58 12.64 -24.77
N LEU A 630 46.62 13.54 -24.47
CA LEU A 630 46.02 13.68 -23.15
C LEU A 630 45.17 12.45 -22.77
N ILE A 631 44.38 11.91 -23.70
CA ILE A 631 43.57 10.70 -23.49
C ILE A 631 44.46 9.48 -23.23
N ARG A 632 45.58 9.33 -23.94
CA ARG A 632 46.57 8.26 -23.66
C ARG A 632 47.18 8.41 -22.27
N LYS A 633 47.72 9.59 -21.95
CA LYS A 633 48.35 9.88 -20.65
C LYS A 633 47.40 9.63 -19.46
N GLN A 634 46.14 10.04 -19.58
CA GLN A 634 45.13 9.79 -18.55
C GLN A 634 44.75 8.29 -18.46
N GLY A 635 44.66 7.59 -19.60
CA GLY A 635 44.43 6.15 -19.65
C GLY A 635 45.59 5.30 -19.09
N ASP A 636 46.82 5.80 -19.14
CA ASP A 636 47.99 5.18 -18.54
C ASP A 636 48.02 5.38 -17.02
N ARG A 637 47.75 6.61 -16.55
CA ARG A 637 47.61 6.93 -15.11
C ARG A 637 46.56 6.06 -14.41
N ILE A 638 45.42 5.82 -15.05
CA ILE A 638 44.36 4.93 -14.54
C ILE A 638 44.81 3.46 -14.50
N ARG A 639 45.68 3.02 -15.42
CA ARG A 639 46.26 1.66 -15.38
C ARG A 639 47.25 1.50 -14.23
N GLU A 640 48.09 2.50 -14.00
CA GLU A 640 49.02 2.56 -12.87
C GLU A 640 48.30 2.60 -11.51
N MET A 641 47.24 3.40 -11.38
CA MET A 641 46.40 3.41 -10.17
C MET A 641 45.66 2.07 -9.94
N LYS A 642 45.34 1.31 -11.01
CA LYS A 642 44.76 -0.03 -10.89
C LYS A 642 45.80 -1.09 -10.49
N SER A 643 47.03 -1.06 -11.01
CA SER A 643 48.10 -1.95 -10.53
C SER A 643 48.46 -1.67 -9.07
N ASN A 644 48.41 -0.40 -8.66
CA ASN A 644 48.73 0.04 -7.31
C ASN A 644 47.54 -0.08 -6.33
N LYS A 645 46.44 -0.73 -6.75
CA LYS A 645 45.22 -0.98 -5.93
C LYS A 645 44.62 0.27 -5.26
N ALA A 646 44.57 1.39 -5.99
CA ALA A 646 43.96 2.62 -5.50
C ALA A 646 42.46 2.45 -5.14
N ASP A 647 41.97 3.34 -4.29
CA ASP A 647 40.56 3.37 -3.87
C ASP A 647 39.60 3.53 -5.07
N LYS A 648 38.41 2.92 -4.95
CA LYS A 648 37.40 2.88 -6.00
C LYS A 648 36.85 4.28 -6.35
N LYS A 649 36.69 5.18 -5.36
CA LYS A 649 36.17 6.54 -5.59
C LYS A 649 37.17 7.41 -6.36
N THR A 650 38.45 7.39 -5.99
CA THR A 650 39.53 8.09 -6.71
C THR A 650 39.66 7.57 -8.13
N LEU A 651 39.56 6.24 -8.33
CA LEU A 651 39.53 5.64 -9.66
C LEU A 651 38.31 6.06 -10.49
N GLU A 652 37.13 6.19 -9.90
CA GLU A 652 35.92 6.65 -10.60
C GLU A 652 36.05 8.12 -11.07
N ILE A 653 36.64 9.01 -10.26
CA ILE A 653 36.89 10.41 -10.64
C ILE A 653 37.84 10.51 -11.86
N GLU A 654 38.97 9.80 -11.81
CA GLU A 654 39.96 9.84 -12.89
C GLU A 654 39.43 9.17 -14.18
N ILE A 655 38.56 8.16 -14.07
CA ILE A 655 37.82 7.55 -15.18
C ILE A 655 36.81 8.52 -15.79
N GLN A 656 36.09 9.32 -14.99
CA GLN A 656 35.18 10.36 -15.52
C GLN A 656 35.93 11.41 -16.33
N GLN A 657 37.11 11.85 -15.89
CA GLN A 657 37.97 12.75 -16.66
C GLN A 657 38.40 12.13 -18.00
N LEU A 658 38.75 10.84 -18.03
CA LEU A 658 39.06 10.13 -19.28
C LEU A 658 37.86 10.07 -20.25
N LEU A 659 36.64 9.89 -19.73
CA LEU A 659 35.41 9.90 -20.54
C LEU A 659 35.11 11.29 -21.09
N GLN A 660 35.30 12.34 -20.28
CA GLN A 660 35.11 13.73 -20.69
C GLN A 660 36.07 14.14 -21.81
N LEU A 661 37.36 13.82 -21.69
CA LEU A 661 38.36 14.06 -22.74
C LEU A 661 38.02 13.32 -24.05
N LYS A 662 37.55 12.07 -23.97
CA LYS A 662 37.10 11.31 -25.15
C LYS A 662 35.86 11.91 -25.80
N SER A 663 34.92 12.44 -25.00
CA SER A 663 33.75 13.16 -25.53
C SER A 663 34.15 14.47 -26.21
N GLN A 664 35.14 15.21 -25.69
CA GLN A 664 35.69 16.39 -26.36
C GLN A 664 36.37 16.02 -27.68
N PHE A 665 37.17 14.95 -27.71
CA PHE A 665 37.78 14.46 -28.96
C PHE A 665 36.73 14.07 -30.00
N LYS A 666 35.62 13.42 -29.58
CA LYS A 666 34.50 13.10 -30.46
C LYS A 666 33.82 14.34 -31.03
N ASN A 667 33.63 15.37 -30.20
CA ASN A 667 32.96 16.61 -30.60
C ASN A 667 33.80 17.47 -31.55
N ILE A 668 35.13 17.36 -31.51
CA ILE A 668 36.04 18.12 -32.40
C ILE A 668 36.38 17.32 -33.68
N SER A 669 36.81 16.06 -33.55
CA SER A 669 37.21 15.21 -34.69
C SER A 669 36.03 14.58 -35.46
N GLY A 670 34.81 14.65 -34.90
CA GLY A 670 33.62 13.96 -35.39
C GLY A 670 33.64 12.43 -35.22
N LYS A 671 34.64 11.85 -34.53
CA LYS A 671 34.86 10.38 -34.45
C LYS A 671 35.10 9.90 -33.03
N ASP A 672 34.58 8.72 -32.70
CA ASP A 672 34.89 8.04 -31.44
C ASP A 672 36.39 7.68 -31.37
N TRP A 673 37.04 8.08 -30.27
CA TRP A 673 38.47 7.87 -30.06
C TRP A 673 38.84 6.38 -29.94
N LYS A 674 39.81 5.92 -30.73
CA LYS A 674 40.31 4.54 -30.74
C LYS A 674 41.81 4.46 -30.40
N PRO A 675 42.23 3.55 -29.49
CA PRO A 675 43.62 3.38 -29.08
C PRO A 675 44.40 2.48 -30.06
N ASP A 676 44.38 2.80 -31.36
CA ASP A 676 45.01 1.93 -32.37
C ASP A 676 46.55 1.95 -32.30
N THR A 677 47.16 0.92 -32.87
CA THR A 677 48.50 0.38 -32.55
C THR A 677 49.69 1.16 -33.10
N LYS A 678 50.89 0.83 -32.59
CA LYS A 678 52.18 1.42 -32.98
C LYS A 678 52.43 1.36 -34.51
N PRO A 679 53.20 2.33 -35.06
CA PRO A 679 53.59 2.31 -36.47
C PRO A 679 54.61 1.21 -36.76
N ASN A 680 54.69 0.83 -38.03
CA ASN A 680 55.89 0.28 -38.65
C ASN A 680 56.11 1.03 -39.97
N GLU A 681 57.37 1.25 -40.33
CA GLU A 681 57.76 1.88 -41.58
C GLU A 681 57.90 0.86 -42.71
N ASN A 682 58.01 1.36 -43.95
CA ASN A 682 58.11 0.62 -45.21
C ASN A 682 56.77 -0.07 -45.64
N ASP A 683 56.47 -0.23 -46.93
CA ASP A 683 57.33 -0.04 -48.10
C ASP A 683 56.59 0.55 -49.33
N VAL A 684 57.34 0.74 -50.41
CA VAL A 684 57.00 1.49 -51.62
C VAL A 684 56.49 0.58 -52.75
N ASN A 685 55.49 1.07 -53.49
CA ASN A 685 55.11 0.68 -54.87
C ASN A 685 54.31 -0.63 -55.17
N LYS A 686 53.67 -0.58 -56.37
CA LYS A 686 53.35 -1.67 -57.32
C LYS A 686 52.23 -2.71 -57.07
N SER A 687 51.02 -2.31 -57.47
CA SER A 687 50.32 -2.78 -58.71
C SER A 687 49.99 -4.26 -59.02
N LYS A 688 48.72 -4.46 -59.44
CA LYS A 688 48.18 -5.33 -60.53
C LYS A 688 47.98 -6.86 -60.34
N ASN A 689 46.78 -7.30 -60.77
CA ASN A 689 46.36 -8.64 -61.24
C ASN A 689 46.43 -9.80 -60.21
N GLY A 690 45.70 -10.93 -60.33
CA GLY A 690 44.61 -11.40 -61.22
C GLY A 690 43.90 -12.59 -60.52
N LYS A 691 42.60 -12.90 -60.72
CA LYS A 691 42.05 -13.86 -61.72
C LYS A 691 42.96 -15.05 -62.10
N SER A 692 42.49 -16.31 -62.20
CA SER A 692 41.17 -16.91 -61.90
C SER A 692 41.17 -18.46 -62.03
N SER A 693 40.04 -19.10 -61.67
CA SER A 693 39.51 -20.39 -62.19
C SER A 693 40.33 -21.69 -61.95
N GLU A 694 39.84 -22.93 -62.16
CA GLU A 694 38.65 -23.51 -62.85
C GLU A 694 38.19 -24.82 -62.09
N LYS A 695 36.90 -25.09 -61.78
CA LYS A 695 35.85 -25.90 -62.50
C LYS A 695 36.05 -27.44 -62.55
N GLU A 696 35.16 -28.33 -63.03
CA GLU A 696 33.77 -28.37 -63.63
C GLU A 696 33.07 -29.64 -63.03
N ILE A 697 31.74 -29.86 -62.82
CA ILE A 697 30.45 -29.61 -63.51
C ILE A 697 30.15 -30.61 -64.66
N PRO A 698 29.23 -31.59 -64.45
CA PRO A 698 27.86 -31.52 -65.02
C PRO A 698 26.71 -32.05 -64.11
N ASP A 699 25.43 -31.63 -64.13
CA ASP A 699 24.50 -31.08 -65.17
C ASP A 699 23.86 -32.21 -66.05
N GLN A 700 22.56 -32.30 -66.42
CA GLN A 700 21.48 -31.33 -66.72
C GLN A 700 20.02 -31.79 -66.42
N SER A 701 19.10 -30.80 -66.42
CA SER A 701 17.64 -30.88 -66.73
C SER A 701 16.68 -31.39 -65.62
N LYS A 702 15.46 -30.83 -65.39
CA LYS A 702 14.57 -29.86 -66.09
C LYS A 702 13.44 -29.41 -65.09
N GLN A 703 12.52 -28.42 -65.24
CA GLN A 703 12.17 -27.39 -66.25
C GLN A 703 11.21 -26.33 -65.61
N THR A 704 11.09 -25.10 -66.17
CA THR A 704 9.96 -24.09 -66.08
C THR A 704 9.38 -23.63 -64.71
N SER A 705 9.09 -22.33 -64.41
CA SER A 705 9.38 -21.03 -65.08
C SER A 705 8.95 -19.77 -64.28
N SER A 706 9.80 -18.72 -64.24
CA SER A 706 9.51 -17.24 -64.15
C SER A 706 8.77 -16.60 -62.93
N LYS A 707 9.07 -15.35 -62.44
CA LYS A 707 10.25 -14.43 -62.51
C LYS A 707 10.10 -13.16 -61.60
N SER A 708 11.23 -12.53 -61.22
CA SER A 708 11.45 -11.08 -60.86
C SER A 708 11.04 -10.51 -59.47
N LYS A 709 11.66 -9.43 -58.89
CA LYS A 709 13.11 -9.05 -58.75
C LYS A 709 13.42 -7.90 -57.73
N SER A 710 14.42 -8.10 -56.85
CA SER A 710 15.49 -7.17 -56.36
C SER A 710 15.29 -5.81 -55.62
N LYS A 711 15.86 -5.76 -54.38
CA LYS A 711 16.84 -4.80 -53.74
C LYS A 711 16.51 -3.32 -53.32
N LYS A 712 16.82 -3.05 -52.03
CA LYS A 712 17.43 -1.84 -51.36
C LYS A 712 16.72 -0.47 -51.35
N ALA A 713 16.63 0.16 -50.15
CA ALA A 713 17.12 1.53 -49.79
C ALA A 713 16.45 2.10 -48.50
N GLU A 714 16.80 3.33 -48.12
CA GLU A 714 16.64 3.98 -46.80
C GLU A 714 15.35 4.83 -46.59
N ASN A 715 15.09 5.17 -45.32
CA ASN A 715 14.49 6.40 -44.76
C ASN A 715 13.12 7.01 -45.17
N GLN A 716 12.49 7.56 -44.11
CA GLN A 716 11.63 8.76 -44.01
C GLN A 716 10.15 8.79 -44.47
N GLU A 717 9.32 9.08 -43.44
CA GLU A 717 8.22 10.06 -43.39
C GLU A 717 6.81 9.79 -43.95
N ALA A 718 5.86 10.36 -43.18
CA ALA A 718 4.52 10.83 -43.53
C ALA A 718 3.55 9.90 -44.33
N ASN A 719 2.65 9.24 -43.60
CA ASN A 719 1.25 9.70 -43.58
C ASN A 719 0.37 9.05 -42.50
N THR A 720 -0.09 9.83 -41.51
CA THR A 720 -1.37 9.56 -40.82
C THR A 720 -1.93 10.85 -40.19
N LYS A 721 -2.85 11.52 -40.88
CA LYS A 721 -3.72 12.55 -40.30
C LYS A 721 -5.18 12.19 -40.55
N ASN A 722 -6.00 12.40 -39.52
CA ASN A 722 -7.45 12.53 -39.55
C ASN A 722 -8.28 11.32 -40.05
N SER A 723 -8.58 10.42 -39.13
CA SER A 723 -9.99 10.10 -38.86
C SER A 723 -10.33 10.49 -37.41
N SER A 724 -11.60 10.75 -37.13
CA SER A 724 -12.03 11.57 -35.98
C SER A 724 -12.16 10.81 -34.65
N LYS A 725 -12.07 11.55 -33.54
CA LYS A 725 -12.27 11.02 -32.18
C LYS A 725 -13.69 10.49 -31.99
N VAL A 726 -13.86 9.17 -32.04
CA VAL A 726 -14.92 8.49 -31.28
C VAL A 726 -14.38 8.24 -29.87
N ILE A 727 -14.97 8.89 -28.86
CA ILE A 727 -14.65 8.61 -27.45
C ILE A 727 -15.30 7.27 -27.09
N LYS A 728 -14.58 6.16 -27.30
CA LYS A 728 -14.98 4.85 -26.76
C LYS A 728 -15.06 4.96 -25.24
N LYS A 729 -16.18 4.55 -24.65
CA LYS A 729 -16.30 4.34 -23.20
C LYS A 729 -15.23 3.33 -22.79
N GLN A 730 -14.19 3.77 -22.09
CA GLN A 730 -13.13 2.89 -21.61
C GLN A 730 -13.67 2.09 -20.42
N THR A 731 -13.85 0.79 -20.60
CA THR A 731 -14.45 -0.12 -19.63
C THR A 731 -13.45 -0.44 -18.51
N ARG A 732 -13.85 -0.28 -17.23
CA ARG A 732 -13.04 -0.55 -16.02
C ARG A 732 -12.72 -2.05 -15.76
N LEU A 733 -12.60 -2.86 -16.83
CA LEU A 733 -12.34 -4.30 -16.76
C LEU A 733 -10.85 -4.66 -16.81
N GLY A 734 -10.01 -3.81 -17.41
CA GLY A 734 -8.58 -4.10 -17.51
C GLY A 734 -7.90 -4.11 -16.14
N ILE A 735 -6.86 -4.93 -15.99
CA ILE A 735 -5.90 -4.76 -14.90
C ILE A 735 -5.16 -3.42 -15.15
N GLU A 736 -4.98 -2.63 -14.10
CA GLU A 736 -4.39 -1.29 -14.16
C GLU A 736 -2.91 -1.35 -13.73
N CYS A 737 -2.58 -2.25 -12.80
CA CYS A 737 -1.20 -2.55 -12.41
C CYS A 737 -0.56 -3.65 -13.28
N LYS A 738 0.75 -3.52 -13.58
CA LYS A 738 1.53 -4.58 -14.25
C LYS A 738 2.17 -5.54 -13.25
N LYS A 739 2.15 -6.84 -13.57
CA LYS A 739 2.72 -7.93 -12.76
C LYS A 739 4.19 -7.71 -12.41
N SER A 740 4.95 -7.03 -13.27
CA SER A 740 6.38 -6.73 -13.12
C SER A 740 6.70 -5.38 -12.47
N VAL A 741 5.69 -4.60 -12.05
CA VAL A 741 5.88 -3.27 -11.44
C VAL A 741 5.44 -3.25 -9.98
N ASN A 742 4.21 -3.67 -9.67
CA ASN A 742 3.75 -3.90 -8.30
C ASN A 742 2.96 -5.22 -8.25
N TYR A 743 3.70 -6.29 -7.97
CA TYR A 743 3.21 -7.66 -7.99
C TYR A 743 1.98 -7.90 -7.08
N SER A 744 1.97 -7.27 -5.91
CA SER A 744 0.97 -7.55 -4.87
C SER A 744 -0.34 -6.79 -5.10
N GLU A 745 -0.26 -5.60 -5.69
CA GLU A 745 -1.44 -4.92 -6.23
C GLU A 745 -1.97 -5.64 -7.47
N TRP A 746 -1.10 -6.04 -8.42
CA TRP A 746 -1.50 -6.87 -9.58
C TRP A 746 -2.24 -8.15 -9.14
N TYR A 747 -1.69 -8.91 -8.19
CA TYR A 747 -2.31 -10.14 -7.70
C TYR A 747 -3.69 -9.86 -7.08
N THR A 748 -3.80 -8.79 -6.29
CA THR A 748 -5.04 -8.33 -5.66
C THR A 748 -6.07 -7.84 -6.69
N GLU A 749 -5.64 -7.19 -7.76
CA GLU A 749 -6.48 -6.77 -8.88
C GLU A 749 -7.02 -7.99 -9.64
N VAL A 750 -6.16 -8.94 -10.02
CA VAL A 750 -6.55 -10.11 -10.82
C VAL A 750 -7.62 -10.94 -10.11
N ILE A 751 -7.40 -11.32 -8.84
CA ILE A 751 -8.38 -12.14 -8.09
C ILE A 751 -9.71 -11.42 -7.81
N LYS A 752 -9.71 -10.08 -7.76
CA LYS A 752 -10.94 -9.27 -7.65
C LYS A 752 -11.65 -9.11 -8.99
N LYS A 753 -10.96 -8.56 -10.00
CA LYS A 753 -11.52 -8.22 -11.31
C LYS A 753 -11.94 -9.48 -12.08
N ALA A 754 -11.25 -10.61 -11.92
CA ALA A 754 -11.64 -11.91 -12.47
C ALA A 754 -12.67 -12.69 -11.63
N GLU A 755 -13.27 -12.05 -10.61
CA GLU A 755 -14.38 -12.61 -9.80
C GLU A 755 -14.05 -13.91 -9.05
N MET A 756 -12.81 -14.05 -8.56
CA MET A 756 -12.41 -15.21 -7.73
C MET A 756 -12.82 -15.05 -6.27
N ILE A 757 -12.66 -13.85 -5.71
CA ILE A 757 -12.94 -13.58 -4.29
C ILE A 757 -13.75 -12.29 -4.09
N GLU A 758 -14.39 -12.20 -2.94
CA GLU A 758 -14.86 -10.94 -2.34
C GLU A 758 -14.34 -10.83 -0.90
N TYR A 759 -14.06 -9.61 -0.45
CA TYR A 759 -13.49 -9.37 0.88
C TYR A 759 -14.61 -9.36 1.92
N TYR A 760 -14.48 -10.19 2.94
CA TYR A 760 -15.43 -10.25 4.05
C TYR A 760 -15.13 -9.17 5.11
N ASP A 761 -16.06 -8.95 6.05
CA ASP A 761 -15.89 -7.96 7.13
C ASP A 761 -14.86 -8.42 8.20
N VAL A 762 -14.77 -9.72 8.45
CA VAL A 762 -13.69 -10.34 9.22
C VAL A 762 -12.40 -10.36 8.39
N SER A 763 -11.45 -9.49 8.74
CA SER A 763 -10.13 -9.42 8.10
C SER A 763 -9.42 -10.78 8.10
N GLY A 764 -9.13 -11.28 6.90
CA GLY A 764 -8.47 -12.57 6.67
C GLY A 764 -9.41 -13.73 6.35
N CYS A 765 -10.73 -13.54 6.45
CA CYS A 765 -11.73 -14.41 5.83
C CYS A 765 -12.14 -13.81 4.46
N TYR A 766 -12.51 -14.67 3.51
CA TYR A 766 -12.82 -14.27 2.14
C TYR A 766 -13.97 -15.11 1.58
N ILE A 767 -14.90 -14.45 0.89
CA ILE A 767 -15.95 -15.16 0.16
C ILE A 767 -15.30 -15.69 -1.13
N LEU A 768 -15.14 -17.01 -1.24
CA LEU A 768 -14.74 -17.65 -2.49
C LEU A 768 -15.94 -17.65 -3.44
N ARG A 769 -15.85 -16.87 -4.52
CA ARG A 769 -16.91 -16.80 -5.53
C ARG A 769 -16.89 -18.05 -6.42
N PRO A 770 -17.98 -18.38 -7.14
CA PRO A 770 -18.10 -19.66 -7.86
C PRO A 770 -16.97 -19.98 -8.85
N TRP A 771 -16.29 -18.96 -9.39
CA TRP A 771 -15.13 -19.16 -10.28
C TRP A 771 -13.92 -19.79 -9.55
N ALA A 772 -13.64 -19.36 -8.31
CA ALA A 772 -12.59 -19.96 -7.48
C ALA A 772 -13.03 -21.28 -6.84
N PHE A 773 -14.28 -21.36 -6.39
CA PHE A 773 -14.80 -22.59 -5.78
C PHE A 773 -14.84 -23.74 -6.78
N SER A 774 -15.21 -23.50 -8.05
CA SER A 774 -15.18 -24.53 -9.10
C SER A 774 -13.78 -25.05 -9.44
N ILE A 775 -12.73 -24.22 -9.27
CA ILE A 775 -11.33 -24.67 -9.35
C ILE A 775 -11.01 -25.61 -8.16
N TRP A 776 -11.46 -25.28 -6.95
CA TRP A 776 -11.31 -26.14 -5.77
C TRP A 776 -12.06 -27.47 -5.91
N GLU A 777 -13.31 -27.46 -6.37
CA GLU A 777 -14.11 -28.66 -6.67
C GLU A 777 -13.42 -29.54 -7.72
N THR A 778 -12.79 -28.95 -8.74
CA THR A 778 -12.06 -29.71 -9.76
C THR A 778 -10.81 -30.38 -9.20
N ILE A 779 -10.06 -29.70 -8.32
CA ILE A 779 -8.92 -30.28 -7.59
C ILE A 779 -9.40 -31.41 -6.66
N GLN A 780 -10.50 -31.18 -5.93
CA GLN A 780 -11.12 -32.18 -5.06
C GLN A 780 -11.53 -33.43 -5.84
N GLN A 781 -12.30 -33.30 -6.92
CA GLN A 781 -12.76 -34.43 -7.73
C GLN A 781 -11.59 -35.22 -8.32
N TYR A 782 -10.54 -34.55 -8.80
CA TYR A 782 -9.33 -35.20 -9.30
C TYR A 782 -8.65 -36.04 -8.20
N PHE A 783 -8.38 -35.43 -7.04
CA PHE A 783 -7.66 -36.08 -5.95
C PHE A 783 -8.47 -37.21 -5.29
N ASP A 784 -9.76 -36.98 -5.00
CA ASP A 784 -10.70 -38.01 -4.53
C ASP A 784 -10.69 -39.23 -5.44
N SER A 785 -10.66 -39.03 -6.76
CA SER A 785 -10.64 -40.12 -7.74
C SER A 785 -9.35 -40.95 -7.70
N SER A 786 -8.26 -40.42 -7.16
CA SER A 786 -6.98 -41.13 -7.05
C SER A 786 -6.80 -41.77 -5.67
N ILE A 787 -7.06 -41.07 -4.57
CA ILE A 787 -6.92 -41.64 -3.21
C ILE A 787 -7.90 -42.79 -2.95
N LYS A 788 -9.11 -42.76 -3.54
CA LYS A 788 -10.06 -43.88 -3.44
C LYS A 788 -9.58 -45.15 -4.12
N LYS A 789 -8.69 -45.05 -5.13
CA LYS A 789 -8.03 -46.22 -5.74
C LYS A 789 -6.97 -46.85 -4.82
N MET A 790 -6.45 -46.09 -3.84
CA MET A 790 -5.51 -46.55 -2.81
C MET A 790 -6.21 -47.13 -1.56
N GLY A 791 -7.55 -47.18 -1.57
CA GLY A 791 -8.36 -47.58 -0.42
C GLY A 791 -8.53 -46.50 0.64
N VAL A 792 -8.35 -45.21 0.31
CA VAL A 792 -8.63 -44.11 1.24
C VAL A 792 -10.11 -43.72 1.18
N GLU A 793 -10.77 -43.65 2.33
CA GLU A 793 -12.17 -43.24 2.45
C GLU A 793 -12.33 -41.79 2.92
N ASN A 794 -13.40 -41.12 2.48
CA ASN A 794 -13.72 -39.76 2.93
C ASN A 794 -14.51 -39.80 4.24
N CYS A 795 -14.08 -39.04 5.24
CA CYS A 795 -14.69 -38.92 6.56
C CYS A 795 -15.00 -37.46 6.91
N TYR A 796 -15.63 -37.24 8.07
CA TYR A 796 -15.85 -35.93 8.65
C TYR A 796 -15.70 -35.96 10.16
N PHE A 797 -14.73 -35.21 10.68
CA PHE A 797 -14.61 -34.87 12.10
C PHE A 797 -15.08 -33.42 12.38
N PRO A 798 -15.59 -33.12 13.60
CA PRO A 798 -16.10 -31.80 13.96
C PRO A 798 -15.04 -30.68 13.97
N ILE A 799 -15.51 -29.43 13.89
CA ILE A 799 -14.65 -28.23 13.90
C ILE A 799 -14.21 -27.77 15.30
N PHE A 800 -14.92 -28.18 16.36
CA PHE A 800 -14.66 -27.75 17.74
C PHE A 800 -13.85 -28.79 18.53
N ILE A 801 -12.82 -28.33 19.23
CA ILE A 801 -11.97 -29.12 20.12
C ILE A 801 -12.17 -28.61 21.56
N SER A 802 -12.34 -29.49 22.55
CA SER A 802 -12.38 -29.05 23.95
C SER A 802 -11.02 -28.54 24.41
N LYS A 803 -10.99 -27.61 25.37
CA LYS A 803 -9.72 -27.11 25.92
C LYS A 803 -8.87 -28.26 26.47
N SER A 804 -9.48 -29.22 27.16
CA SER A 804 -8.79 -30.39 27.72
C SER A 804 -8.17 -31.29 26.64
N ALA A 805 -8.89 -31.56 25.53
CA ALA A 805 -8.37 -32.36 24.43
C ALA A 805 -7.20 -31.66 23.71
N LEU A 806 -7.29 -30.34 23.52
CA LEU A 806 -6.18 -29.55 22.98
C LEU A 806 -4.99 -29.53 23.95
N GLU A 807 -5.18 -29.16 25.23
CA GLU A 807 -4.11 -29.08 26.22
C GLU A 807 -3.41 -30.41 26.52
N THR A 808 -3.95 -31.55 26.09
CA THR A 808 -3.28 -32.86 26.13
C THR A 808 -2.00 -32.89 25.27
N GLU A 809 -1.96 -32.11 24.19
CA GLU A 809 -0.84 -32.05 23.23
C GLU A 809 0.20 -30.96 23.59
N LYS A 810 0.20 -30.46 24.84
CA LYS A 810 0.90 -29.23 25.25
C LYS A 810 2.40 -29.16 24.93
N THR A 811 3.08 -30.31 24.86
CA THR A 811 4.51 -30.43 24.51
C THR A 811 4.79 -30.16 23.03
N HIS A 812 3.81 -30.31 22.15
CA HIS A 812 3.89 -29.95 20.73
C HIS A 812 3.17 -28.62 20.41
N ILE A 813 2.25 -28.19 21.27
CA ILE A 813 1.57 -26.88 21.15
C ILE A 813 2.51 -25.68 21.37
N ALA A 814 3.76 -25.87 21.81
CA ALA A 814 4.72 -24.76 21.99
C ALA A 814 4.81 -23.82 20.74
N ASP A 815 4.74 -24.39 19.54
CA ASP A 815 4.75 -23.63 18.27
C ASP A 815 3.35 -23.25 17.76
N PHE A 816 2.26 -23.87 18.25
CA PHE A 816 0.86 -23.61 17.85
C PHE A 816 0.09 -22.71 18.84
N ALA A 817 0.60 -22.51 20.06
CA ALA A 817 -0.04 -21.76 21.14
C ALA A 817 -0.49 -20.32 20.79
N PRO A 818 0.23 -19.54 19.95
CA PRO A 818 -0.14 -18.14 19.68
C PRO A 818 -1.40 -17.95 18.81
N GLU A 819 -1.99 -19.02 18.26
CA GLU A 819 -2.72 -18.94 16.98
C GLU A 819 -4.17 -19.45 17.01
N VAL A 820 -4.66 -19.90 18.17
CA VAL A 820 -5.94 -20.60 18.31
C VAL A 820 -7.12 -19.64 18.56
N ALA A 821 -8.20 -19.79 17.79
CA ALA A 821 -9.44 -19.05 18.00
C ALA A 821 -10.36 -19.78 19.01
N TRP A 822 -10.77 -19.09 20.08
CA TRP A 822 -11.56 -19.66 21.17
C TRP A 822 -13.02 -19.20 21.15
N VAL A 823 -13.94 -20.14 21.37
CA VAL A 823 -15.36 -19.89 21.69
C VAL A 823 -15.54 -20.04 23.19
N THR A 824 -15.88 -18.92 23.85
CA THR A 824 -16.00 -18.82 25.32
C THR A 824 -17.42 -18.51 25.79
N LYS A 825 -18.36 -18.26 24.88
CA LYS A 825 -19.75 -17.85 25.19
C LYS A 825 -20.76 -18.59 24.33
N SER A 826 -21.91 -18.89 24.93
CA SER A 826 -23.09 -19.46 24.29
C SER A 826 -24.29 -18.56 24.57
N GLY A 827 -24.78 -17.89 23.51
CA GLY A 827 -25.71 -16.77 23.67
C GLY A 827 -25.07 -15.64 24.48
N SER A 828 -25.71 -15.24 25.57
CA SER A 828 -25.20 -14.26 26.54
C SER A 828 -24.37 -14.86 27.68
N SER A 829 -24.36 -16.18 27.84
CA SER A 829 -23.73 -16.88 28.96
C SER A 829 -22.31 -17.31 28.64
N GLU A 830 -21.44 -17.35 29.65
CA GLU A 830 -20.08 -17.90 29.50
C GLU A 830 -20.10 -19.43 29.57
N MET A 831 -19.22 -20.09 28.81
CA MET A 831 -19.14 -21.55 28.73
C MET A 831 -18.30 -22.12 29.87
N ALA A 832 -18.77 -23.20 30.49
CA ALA A 832 -18.08 -23.87 31.60
C ALA A 832 -16.71 -24.44 31.19
N GLU A 833 -16.57 -24.92 29.95
CA GLU A 833 -15.29 -25.18 29.30
C GLU A 833 -15.26 -24.42 27.95
N PRO A 834 -14.25 -23.58 27.68
CA PRO A 834 -14.02 -23.03 26.35
C PRO A 834 -13.71 -24.11 25.32
N VAL A 835 -14.17 -23.92 24.08
CA VAL A 835 -13.80 -24.79 22.95
C VAL A 835 -12.99 -24.01 21.91
N ALA A 836 -11.96 -24.64 21.37
CA ALA A 836 -11.16 -24.11 20.28
C ALA A 836 -11.83 -24.41 18.93
N ILE A 837 -11.73 -23.49 17.98
CA ILE A 837 -11.89 -23.79 16.55
C ILE A 837 -10.58 -24.43 16.08
N ARG A 838 -10.65 -25.58 15.41
CA ARG A 838 -9.46 -26.39 15.12
C ARG A 838 -8.39 -25.68 14.25
N PRO A 839 -7.11 -25.69 14.68
CA PRO A 839 -5.96 -25.30 13.87
C PRO A 839 -5.29 -26.51 13.17
N THR A 840 -5.55 -27.72 13.67
CA THR A 840 -5.01 -29.03 13.29
C THR A 840 -6.04 -30.11 13.72
N SER A 841 -5.91 -31.35 13.25
CA SER A 841 -6.98 -32.37 13.39
C SER A 841 -6.57 -33.65 14.13
N GLU A 842 -5.28 -33.82 14.39
CA GLU A 842 -4.67 -34.93 15.13
C GLU A 842 -5.37 -35.16 16.50
N THR A 843 -5.60 -34.08 17.25
CA THR A 843 -6.29 -34.06 18.56
C THR A 843 -7.78 -34.44 18.52
N VAL A 844 -8.40 -34.50 17.34
CA VAL A 844 -9.80 -34.93 17.15
C VAL A 844 -9.87 -36.36 16.60
N MET A 845 -8.96 -36.69 15.67
CA MET A 845 -8.97 -37.97 14.96
C MET A 845 -8.32 -39.10 15.77
N TYR A 846 -7.14 -38.87 16.35
CA TYR A 846 -6.35 -39.93 16.98
C TYR A 846 -6.96 -40.51 18.27
N PRO A 847 -7.67 -39.73 19.12
CA PRO A 847 -8.50 -40.29 20.20
C PRO A 847 -9.71 -41.13 19.74
N SER A 848 -10.01 -41.13 18.44
CA SER A 848 -11.00 -42.03 17.83
C SER A 848 -10.33 -43.25 17.21
N TYR A 849 -9.17 -43.08 16.56
CA TYR A 849 -8.38 -44.20 16.02
C TYR A 849 -7.98 -45.20 17.12
N ALA A 850 -7.62 -44.71 18.32
CA ALA A 850 -7.30 -45.55 19.48
C ALA A 850 -8.49 -46.37 20.04
N LYS A 851 -9.72 -46.08 19.58
CA LYS A 851 -10.93 -46.88 19.90
C LYS A 851 -11.24 -47.87 18.78
N TRP A 852 -11.01 -47.48 17.54
CA TRP A 852 -11.29 -48.29 16.34
C TRP A 852 -10.25 -49.39 16.11
N VAL A 853 -8.98 -49.12 16.40
CA VAL A 853 -7.91 -50.13 16.32
C VAL A 853 -7.85 -50.93 17.62
N GLN A 854 -7.99 -52.25 17.54
CA GLN A 854 -7.75 -53.19 18.63
C GLN A 854 -6.81 -54.34 18.20
N SER A 855 -6.89 -54.76 16.95
CA SER A 855 -6.11 -55.84 16.34
C SER A 855 -5.50 -55.41 15.01
N HIS A 856 -4.47 -56.12 14.53
CA HIS A 856 -3.89 -55.94 13.19
C HIS A 856 -4.93 -55.94 12.05
N ARG A 857 -6.09 -56.57 12.23
CA ARG A 857 -7.19 -56.64 11.23
C ARG A 857 -7.94 -55.33 11.05
N ASP A 858 -7.82 -54.41 12.01
CA ASP A 858 -8.43 -53.08 11.95
C ASP A 858 -7.51 -52.07 11.23
N LEU A 859 -6.37 -52.55 10.71
CA LEU A 859 -5.36 -51.79 9.98
C LEU A 859 -5.24 -52.32 8.53
N PRO A 860 -4.91 -51.47 7.55
CA PRO A 860 -4.65 -50.04 7.70
C PRO A 860 -5.93 -49.19 7.75
N ILE A 861 -5.99 -48.23 8.69
CA ILE A 861 -6.96 -47.13 8.60
C ILE A 861 -6.41 -46.11 7.62
N LYS A 862 -7.19 -45.71 6.62
CA LYS A 862 -6.83 -44.64 5.67
C LYS A 862 -8.01 -43.70 5.45
N LEU A 863 -7.98 -42.53 6.08
CA LEU A 863 -9.07 -41.55 5.98
C LEU A 863 -8.59 -40.22 5.43
N ASN A 864 -9.45 -39.58 4.63
CA ASN A 864 -9.32 -38.22 4.12
C ASN A 864 -10.49 -37.36 4.59
N GLN A 865 -10.26 -36.07 4.84
CA GLN A 865 -11.29 -35.08 5.12
C GLN A 865 -11.04 -33.81 4.29
N TRP A 866 -12.12 -33.25 3.77
CA TRP A 866 -12.16 -31.90 3.20
C TRP A 866 -12.86 -30.99 4.21
N CYS A 867 -12.25 -29.86 4.55
CA CYS A 867 -12.65 -29.04 5.69
C CYS A 867 -12.32 -27.55 5.53
N ASN A 868 -12.76 -26.75 6.50
CA ASN A 868 -12.16 -25.47 6.83
C ASN A 868 -11.31 -25.60 8.11
N VAL A 869 -10.19 -24.88 8.13
CA VAL A 869 -9.26 -24.76 9.28
C VAL A 869 -9.11 -23.28 9.62
N VAL A 870 -8.95 -22.95 10.90
CA VAL A 870 -8.76 -21.57 11.36
C VAL A 870 -7.41 -21.38 12.05
N ARG A 871 -6.63 -20.40 11.60
CA ARG A 871 -5.34 -19.99 12.20
C ARG A 871 -5.27 -18.48 12.33
N TRP A 872 -4.99 -17.98 13.53
CA TRP A 872 -5.05 -16.55 13.87
C TRP A 872 -3.69 -15.84 13.88
N GLU A 873 -2.66 -16.52 13.36
CA GLU A 873 -1.22 -16.26 13.46
C GLU A 873 -0.72 -14.87 12.96
N PHE A 874 -1.28 -14.34 11.86
CA PHE A 874 -0.69 -13.22 11.12
C PHE A 874 -1.45 -11.89 11.25
N LYS A 875 -0.70 -10.81 11.04
CA LYS A 875 -1.18 -9.41 11.07
C LYS A 875 -1.62 -8.89 9.69
N GLN A 876 -1.20 -9.55 8.61
CA GLN A 876 -1.51 -9.20 7.23
C GLN A 876 -1.90 -10.48 6.46
N PRO A 877 -3.19 -10.69 6.16
CA PRO A 877 -3.64 -11.81 5.34
C PRO A 877 -3.48 -11.51 3.84
N THR A 878 -3.05 -12.53 3.08
CA THR A 878 -2.96 -12.49 1.62
C THR A 878 -3.86 -13.60 1.05
N PRO A 879 -4.89 -13.27 0.24
CA PRO A 879 -5.87 -14.25 -0.22
C PRO A 879 -5.25 -15.48 -0.90
N PHE A 880 -5.84 -16.64 -0.65
CA PHE A 880 -5.36 -17.99 -0.99
C PHE A 880 -4.02 -18.41 -0.36
N LEU A 881 -3.05 -17.51 -0.20
CA LEU A 881 -1.69 -17.84 0.25
C LEU A 881 -1.56 -18.00 1.77
N ARG A 882 -2.18 -17.07 2.52
CA ARG A 882 -2.11 -16.96 3.98
C ARG A 882 -3.34 -16.22 4.52
N THR A 883 -4.37 -16.96 4.90
CA THR A 883 -5.70 -16.46 5.28
C THR A 883 -6.16 -17.08 6.61
N ARG A 884 -7.09 -16.44 7.34
CA ARG A 884 -7.46 -16.88 8.71
C ARG A 884 -8.34 -18.10 8.71
N GLU A 885 -9.25 -18.12 7.77
CA GLU A 885 -10.02 -19.29 7.38
C GLU A 885 -9.60 -19.67 5.96
N PHE A 886 -9.47 -20.96 5.71
CA PHE A 886 -9.23 -21.50 4.38
C PHE A 886 -9.72 -22.94 4.26
N LEU A 887 -10.01 -23.35 3.03
CA LEU A 887 -10.33 -24.74 2.74
C LEU A 887 -9.03 -25.56 2.72
N TRP A 888 -9.09 -26.69 3.41
CA TRP A 888 -7.98 -27.60 3.64
C TRP A 888 -8.42 -29.01 3.24
N GLN A 889 -7.46 -29.80 2.78
CA GLN A 889 -7.56 -31.24 2.55
C GLN A 889 -6.55 -31.90 3.48
N GLU A 890 -7.02 -32.77 4.36
CA GLU A 890 -6.21 -33.51 5.33
C GLU A 890 -6.46 -35.01 5.18
N GLY A 891 -5.41 -35.82 5.18
CA GLY A 891 -5.50 -37.27 5.22
C GLY A 891 -4.65 -37.81 6.36
N HIS A 892 -5.20 -38.76 7.11
CA HIS A 892 -4.55 -39.35 8.27
C HIS A 892 -4.74 -40.86 8.23
N SER A 893 -3.62 -41.58 8.24
CA SER A 893 -3.60 -43.04 8.13
C SER A 893 -2.86 -43.68 9.30
N ALA A 894 -3.18 -44.94 9.59
CA ALA A 894 -2.53 -45.77 10.59
C ALA A 894 -2.28 -47.18 10.03
N PHE A 895 -1.08 -47.71 10.25
CA PHE A 895 -0.55 -48.94 9.65
C PHE A 895 0.05 -49.88 10.69
N ALA A 896 0.11 -51.17 10.37
CA ALA A 896 0.79 -52.16 11.19
C ALA A 896 2.32 -52.07 11.05
N THR A 897 2.84 -51.74 9.86
CA THR A 897 4.27 -51.67 9.57
C THR A 897 4.74 -50.27 9.15
N GLU A 898 6.05 -50.02 9.33
CA GLU A 898 6.72 -48.80 8.84
C GLU A 898 6.74 -48.71 7.31
N GLN A 899 6.90 -49.85 6.62
CA GLN A 899 7.00 -49.88 5.16
C GLN A 899 5.70 -49.40 4.49
N GLU A 900 4.54 -49.89 4.91
CA GLU A 900 3.25 -49.47 4.36
C GLU A 900 2.99 -47.97 4.57
N ALA A 901 3.39 -47.44 5.73
CA ALA A 901 3.28 -46.01 6.04
C ALA A 901 4.19 -45.16 5.13
N MET A 902 5.44 -45.59 4.93
CA MET A 902 6.40 -44.95 4.05
C MET A 902 5.98 -45.00 2.57
N ASP A 903 5.42 -46.13 2.12
CA ASP A 903 4.90 -46.30 0.76
C ASP A 903 3.72 -45.36 0.48
N GLU A 904 2.79 -45.19 1.44
CA GLU A 904 1.71 -44.21 1.31
C GLU A 904 2.25 -42.77 1.27
N VAL A 905 3.24 -42.42 2.09
CA VAL A 905 3.81 -41.05 2.10
C VAL A 905 4.41 -40.67 0.76
N LEU A 906 5.04 -41.61 0.06
CA LEU A 906 5.58 -41.40 -1.29
C LEU A 906 4.48 -41.43 -2.37
N ALA A 907 3.50 -42.33 -2.26
CA ALA A 907 2.38 -42.38 -3.20
C ALA A 907 1.52 -41.10 -3.18
N ILE A 908 1.23 -40.56 -1.98
CA ILE A 908 0.51 -39.29 -1.82
C ILE A 908 1.33 -38.09 -2.34
N LEU A 909 2.67 -38.10 -2.16
CA LEU A 909 3.54 -37.08 -2.74
C LEU A 909 3.43 -37.04 -4.28
N GLU A 910 3.42 -38.20 -4.93
CA GLU A 910 3.24 -38.25 -6.39
C GLU A 910 1.84 -37.83 -6.82
N LEU A 911 0.77 -38.20 -6.10
CA LEU A 911 -0.57 -37.69 -6.41
C LEU A 911 -0.69 -36.16 -6.24
N TYR A 912 0.01 -35.57 -5.27
CA TYR A 912 0.14 -34.11 -5.18
C TYR A 912 0.94 -33.53 -6.35
N ALA A 913 2.04 -34.16 -6.75
CA ALA A 913 2.80 -33.72 -7.91
C ALA A 913 1.98 -33.83 -9.20
N GLU A 914 1.16 -34.87 -9.38
CA GLU A 914 0.22 -34.97 -10.50
C GLU A 914 -0.80 -33.83 -10.52
N ILE A 915 -1.30 -33.37 -9.37
CA ILE A 915 -2.20 -32.21 -9.33
C ILE A 915 -1.50 -30.96 -9.86
N TYR A 916 -0.27 -30.69 -9.41
CA TYR A 916 0.50 -29.57 -9.94
C TYR A 916 0.85 -29.75 -11.42
N GLU A 917 1.45 -30.87 -11.81
CA GLU A 917 1.99 -31.08 -13.16
C GLU A 917 0.90 -31.39 -14.20
N ASN A 918 0.05 -32.39 -13.94
CA ASN A 918 -0.93 -32.88 -14.91
C ASN A 918 -2.20 -32.03 -14.97
N LEU A 919 -2.72 -31.54 -13.85
CA LEU A 919 -3.97 -30.76 -13.77
C LEU A 919 -3.72 -29.24 -13.87
N LEU A 920 -2.77 -28.70 -13.08
CA LEU A 920 -2.51 -27.26 -12.99
C LEU A 920 -1.40 -26.76 -13.95
N ALA A 921 -0.74 -27.64 -14.69
CA ALA A 921 0.36 -27.30 -15.60
C ALA A 921 1.53 -26.55 -14.92
N ILE A 922 1.81 -26.87 -13.66
CA ILE A 922 2.88 -26.31 -12.83
C ILE A 922 3.93 -27.40 -12.58
N PRO A 923 5.21 -27.21 -12.93
CA PRO A 923 6.29 -28.13 -12.55
C PRO A 923 6.60 -28.01 -11.05
N VAL A 924 6.91 -29.12 -10.39
CA VAL A 924 7.31 -29.14 -8.97
C VAL A 924 8.58 -29.93 -8.73
N ILE A 925 9.37 -29.50 -7.74
CA ILE A 925 10.51 -30.25 -7.22
C ILE A 925 10.02 -31.09 -6.04
N ARG A 926 10.18 -32.41 -6.16
CA ARG A 926 9.85 -33.40 -5.13
C ARG A 926 11.05 -33.55 -4.19
N GLY A 927 10.81 -33.53 -2.88
CA GLY A 927 11.89 -33.71 -1.92
C GLY A 927 11.46 -33.92 -0.48
N LYS A 928 12.45 -34.16 0.39
CA LYS A 928 12.30 -34.29 1.85
C LYS A 928 12.65 -32.96 2.53
N LYS A 929 11.91 -32.50 3.53
CA LYS A 929 12.28 -31.33 4.34
C LYS A 929 13.52 -31.60 5.19
N THR A 930 14.28 -30.56 5.55
CA THR A 930 15.37 -30.70 6.53
C THR A 930 14.81 -30.99 7.93
N GLU A 931 15.68 -31.34 8.87
CA GLU A 931 15.30 -31.61 10.27
C GLU A 931 14.59 -30.42 10.95
N LYS A 932 14.89 -29.19 10.49
CA LYS A 932 14.28 -27.95 10.95
C LYS A 932 12.91 -27.66 10.31
N GLU A 933 12.75 -27.99 9.04
CA GLU A 933 11.62 -27.55 8.20
C GLU A 933 10.58 -28.65 7.95
N LYS A 934 10.71 -29.79 8.62
CA LYS A 934 9.69 -30.84 8.70
C LYS A 934 8.58 -30.46 9.68
N PHE A 935 7.45 -31.16 9.61
CA PHE A 935 6.35 -30.99 10.56
C PHE A 935 6.76 -31.37 11.98
N ALA A 936 6.34 -30.57 12.97
CA ALA A 936 6.63 -30.80 14.39
C ALA A 936 6.06 -32.15 14.85
N GLY A 937 6.88 -32.96 15.52
CA GLY A 937 6.53 -34.34 15.89
C GLY A 937 6.60 -35.35 14.74
N GLY A 938 6.79 -34.93 13.49
CA GLY A 938 7.02 -35.81 12.34
C GLY A 938 8.44 -36.39 12.31
N GLN A 939 8.57 -37.67 11.92
CA GLN A 939 9.89 -38.29 11.69
C GLN A 939 10.44 -37.90 10.31
N MET A 940 9.58 -37.81 9.29
CA MET A 940 9.91 -37.29 7.97
C MET A 940 8.76 -36.44 7.41
N THR A 941 9.10 -35.45 6.59
CA THR A 941 8.13 -34.73 5.76
C THR A 941 8.65 -34.68 4.33
N THR A 942 7.81 -35.04 3.37
CA THR A 942 8.03 -34.83 1.94
C THR A 942 7.18 -33.65 1.45
N THR A 943 7.60 -33.02 0.36
CA THR A 943 7.03 -31.76 -0.13
C THR A 943 7.10 -31.63 -1.66
N CYS A 944 6.12 -30.94 -2.23
CA CYS A 944 6.16 -30.43 -3.60
C CYS A 944 6.46 -28.92 -3.56
N GLU A 945 7.66 -28.52 -4.00
CA GLU A 945 8.04 -27.10 -4.10
C GLU A 945 7.82 -26.59 -5.53
N ALA A 946 7.00 -25.55 -5.69
CA ALA A 946 6.82 -24.82 -6.96
C ALA A 946 7.63 -23.50 -6.97
N TYR A 947 7.88 -22.95 -8.16
CA TYR A 947 8.68 -21.73 -8.34
C TYR A 947 7.88 -20.56 -8.93
N VAL A 948 7.93 -19.40 -8.26
CA VAL A 948 7.23 -18.17 -8.66
C VAL A 948 8.22 -17.18 -9.24
N HIS A 949 8.34 -17.20 -10.58
CA HIS A 949 9.40 -16.53 -11.32
C HIS A 949 9.48 -15.00 -11.21
N VAL A 950 8.38 -14.31 -10.88
CA VAL A 950 8.36 -12.84 -10.90
C VAL A 950 9.13 -12.24 -9.72
N ASN A 951 9.05 -12.85 -8.55
CA ASN A 951 9.79 -12.43 -7.35
C ASN A 951 10.84 -13.45 -6.87
N GLY A 952 11.03 -14.55 -7.60
CA GLY A 952 12.10 -15.52 -7.37
C GLY A 952 11.91 -16.42 -6.16
N ARG A 953 10.65 -16.66 -5.77
CA ARG A 953 10.34 -17.38 -4.54
C ARG A 953 9.92 -18.83 -4.78
N GLY A 954 10.34 -19.71 -3.88
CA GLY A 954 9.75 -21.03 -3.72
C GLY A 954 8.40 -20.95 -3.00
N ILE A 955 7.48 -21.85 -3.34
CA ILE A 955 6.23 -22.04 -2.60
C ILE A 955 5.94 -23.52 -2.39
N GLN A 956 5.83 -23.90 -1.12
CA GLN A 956 5.38 -25.23 -0.69
C GLN A 956 3.91 -25.42 -1.08
N GLY A 957 3.67 -26.34 -2.02
CA GLY A 957 2.35 -26.58 -2.60
C GLY A 957 1.48 -27.57 -1.82
N ALA A 958 2.08 -28.66 -1.34
CA ALA A 958 1.46 -29.71 -0.52
C ALA A 958 2.56 -30.51 0.21
N THR A 959 2.21 -31.17 1.32
CA THR A 959 3.17 -31.98 2.11
C THR A 959 2.57 -33.29 2.60
N SER A 960 3.42 -34.31 2.70
CA SER A 960 3.08 -35.61 3.28
C SER A 960 4.06 -35.96 4.40
N HIS A 961 3.56 -36.44 5.52
CA HIS A 961 4.27 -36.52 6.80
C HIS A 961 4.23 -37.96 7.33
N TYR A 962 5.40 -38.60 7.40
CA TYR A 962 5.57 -39.83 8.18
C TYR A 962 5.77 -39.44 9.64
N LEU A 963 4.80 -39.77 10.48
CA LEU A 963 4.79 -39.45 11.91
C LEU A 963 5.42 -40.56 12.77
N GLY A 964 5.69 -41.72 12.17
CA GLY A 964 6.17 -42.91 12.87
C GLY A 964 5.18 -43.32 13.97
N GLN A 965 5.70 -43.64 15.15
CA GLN A 965 4.90 -44.02 16.32
C GLN A 965 4.74 -42.88 17.35
N ASN A 966 5.06 -41.64 17.01
CA ASN A 966 5.12 -40.55 18.00
C ASN A 966 3.72 -40.23 18.55
N PHE A 967 2.75 -40.04 17.65
CA PHE A 967 1.36 -39.74 18.01
C PHE A 967 0.61 -40.98 18.51
N SER A 968 0.95 -42.19 18.06
CA SER A 968 0.28 -43.42 18.50
C SER A 968 0.67 -43.80 19.93
N LYS A 969 1.92 -43.50 20.34
CA LYS A 969 2.36 -43.56 21.75
C LYS A 969 1.67 -42.51 22.62
N MET A 970 1.41 -41.31 22.09
CA MET A 970 0.73 -40.23 22.81
C MET A 970 -0.77 -40.48 22.99
N PHE A 971 -1.47 -40.94 21.95
CA PHE A 971 -2.92 -41.17 21.95
C PHE A 971 -3.35 -42.63 22.23
N GLY A 972 -2.41 -43.55 22.41
CA GLY A 972 -2.70 -44.95 22.75
C GLY A 972 -3.19 -45.82 21.58
N ILE A 973 -2.83 -45.50 20.34
CA ILE A 973 -3.24 -46.30 19.16
C ILE A 973 -2.40 -47.58 19.11
N GLN A 974 -2.96 -48.65 19.66
CA GLN A 974 -2.32 -49.95 19.84
C GLN A 974 -3.09 -51.07 19.13
N PHE A 975 -2.38 -52.11 18.68
CA PHE A 975 -2.97 -53.29 18.06
C PHE A 975 -2.29 -54.59 18.53
N GLU A 976 -3.06 -55.68 18.55
CA GLU A 976 -2.55 -57.03 18.79
C GLU A 976 -1.94 -57.62 17.50
N ASN A 977 -0.66 -57.97 17.56
CA ASN A 977 0.14 -58.54 16.48
C ASN A 977 0.12 -60.09 16.54
N PRO A 978 -0.24 -60.81 15.45
CA PRO A 978 -0.21 -62.28 15.43
C PRO A 978 1.14 -62.91 15.78
N ASP A 979 2.24 -62.25 15.39
CA ASP A 979 3.59 -62.76 15.57
C ASP A 979 4.13 -62.58 17.01
N LEU A 980 3.45 -61.75 17.82
CA LEU A 980 3.84 -61.39 19.20
C LEU A 980 2.65 -61.63 20.15
N VAL A 981 2.32 -62.91 20.35
CA VAL A 981 1.15 -63.35 21.13
C VAL A 981 1.16 -62.77 22.55
N GLY A 982 0.28 -61.81 22.81
CA GLY A 982 0.10 -61.15 24.11
C GLY A 982 0.74 -59.77 24.24
N GLU A 983 1.52 -59.31 23.26
CA GLU A 983 2.08 -57.95 23.25
C GLU A 983 1.26 -57.00 22.36
N LYS A 984 1.11 -55.75 22.80
CA LYS A 984 0.44 -54.69 22.03
C LYS A 984 1.46 -53.80 21.33
N CYS A 985 1.44 -53.81 20.01
CA CYS A 985 2.25 -52.94 19.16
C CYS A 985 1.60 -51.56 18.99
N PHE A 986 2.40 -50.51 18.80
CA PHE A 986 1.90 -49.19 18.43
C PHE A 986 1.83 -49.04 16.90
N ALA A 987 0.72 -48.50 16.39
CA ALA A 987 0.56 -48.27 14.96
C ALA A 987 1.53 -47.20 14.42
N TYR A 988 1.98 -47.36 13.18
CA TYR A 988 2.71 -46.33 12.44
C TYR A 988 1.73 -45.38 11.76
N GLN A 989 1.98 -44.06 11.79
CA GLN A 989 1.01 -43.07 11.35
C GLN A 989 1.53 -42.10 10.30
N ASN A 990 0.59 -41.64 9.48
CA ASN A 990 0.79 -40.56 8.52
C ASN A 990 -0.20 -39.41 8.77
N SER A 991 0.22 -38.22 8.34
CA SER A 991 -0.63 -37.04 8.10
C SER A 991 -0.21 -36.45 6.76
N TRP A 992 -1.13 -35.98 5.94
CA TRP A 992 -0.83 -35.36 4.64
C TRP A 992 -1.87 -34.32 4.25
N GLY A 993 -1.46 -33.21 3.64
CA GLY A 993 -2.41 -32.16 3.30
C GLY A 993 -2.02 -31.16 2.22
N MET A 994 -3.06 -30.55 1.66
CA MET A 994 -3.00 -29.37 0.80
C MET A 994 -4.09 -28.36 1.16
N SER A 995 -4.04 -27.16 0.57
CA SER A 995 -4.99 -26.07 0.86
C SER A 995 -5.27 -25.22 -0.37
N THR A 996 -6.17 -24.23 -0.23
CA THR A 996 -6.42 -23.24 -1.30
C THR A 996 -5.19 -22.46 -1.75
N ARG A 997 -4.03 -22.58 -1.07
CA ARG A 997 -2.72 -22.10 -1.55
C ARG A 997 -2.39 -22.62 -2.95
N THR A 998 -2.86 -23.82 -3.29
CA THR A 998 -2.78 -24.40 -4.64
C THR A 998 -3.39 -23.48 -5.72
N ILE A 999 -4.51 -22.82 -5.41
CA ILE A 999 -5.16 -21.83 -6.29
C ILE A 999 -4.33 -20.54 -6.36
N GLY A 1000 -3.75 -20.12 -5.23
CA GLY A 1000 -2.82 -18.98 -5.20
C GLY A 1000 -1.61 -19.20 -6.09
N ALA A 1001 -0.96 -20.37 -6.00
CA ALA A 1001 0.16 -20.76 -6.87
C ALA A 1001 -0.22 -20.74 -8.36
N LEU A 1002 -1.41 -21.26 -8.71
CA LEU A 1002 -1.95 -21.22 -10.08
C LEU A 1002 -2.03 -19.79 -10.64
N VAL A 1003 -2.64 -18.87 -9.89
CA VAL A 1003 -2.76 -17.45 -10.29
C VAL A 1003 -1.38 -16.80 -10.39
N MET A 1004 -0.51 -17.01 -9.40
CA MET A 1004 0.82 -16.41 -9.32
C MET A 1004 1.74 -16.84 -10.47
N ILE A 1005 1.68 -18.11 -10.89
CA ILE A 1005 2.54 -18.65 -11.95
C ILE A 1005 2.01 -18.27 -13.34
N HIS A 1006 0.74 -18.57 -13.65
CA HIS A 1006 0.22 -18.45 -15.03
C HIS A 1006 -0.41 -17.10 -15.37
N GLY A 1007 -0.95 -16.35 -14.41
CA GLY A 1007 -1.66 -15.09 -14.67
C GLY A 1007 -0.77 -13.99 -15.28
N ASP A 1008 -1.37 -13.04 -15.99
CA ASP A 1008 -0.68 -11.97 -16.73
C ASP A 1008 -1.31 -10.58 -16.54
N ASP A 1009 -0.82 -9.57 -17.27
CA ASP A 1009 -1.33 -8.18 -17.27
C ASP A 1009 -2.76 -8.04 -17.86
N LYS A 1010 -3.39 -9.11 -18.37
CA LYS A 1010 -4.80 -9.14 -18.78
C LYS A 1010 -5.72 -9.77 -17.74
N GLY A 1011 -5.21 -10.62 -16.85
CA GLY A 1011 -6.00 -11.33 -15.85
C GLY A 1011 -5.53 -12.76 -15.61
N LEU A 1012 -6.49 -13.65 -15.36
CA LEU A 1012 -6.23 -15.08 -15.21
C LEU A 1012 -5.81 -15.73 -16.53
N VAL A 1013 -5.01 -16.79 -16.44
CA VAL A 1013 -4.74 -17.75 -17.52
C VAL A 1013 -4.91 -19.13 -16.89
N LEU A 1014 -5.97 -19.85 -17.24
CA LEU A 1014 -6.30 -21.13 -16.60
C LEU A 1014 -5.91 -22.32 -17.50
N PRO A 1015 -5.23 -23.35 -16.97
CA PRO A 1015 -5.02 -24.61 -17.67
C PRO A 1015 -6.35 -25.28 -18.05
N PRO A 1016 -6.51 -25.75 -19.30
CA PRO A 1016 -7.71 -26.43 -19.78
C PRO A 1016 -8.31 -27.50 -18.85
N LYS A 1017 -7.50 -28.31 -18.16
CA LYS A 1017 -8.04 -29.37 -17.29
C LYS A 1017 -8.70 -28.83 -16.02
N VAL A 1018 -8.24 -27.69 -15.47
CA VAL A 1018 -8.79 -27.09 -14.23
C VAL A 1018 -9.77 -25.93 -14.46
N ALA A 1019 -9.80 -25.35 -15.66
CA ALA A 1019 -10.64 -24.18 -15.93
C ALA A 1019 -12.16 -24.46 -15.75
N PRO A 1020 -12.91 -23.65 -14.98
CA PRO A 1020 -14.35 -23.86 -14.75
C PRO A 1020 -15.18 -23.87 -16.05
N LYS A 1021 -14.77 -23.06 -17.02
CA LYS A 1021 -15.15 -23.18 -18.42
C LYS A 1021 -13.88 -23.27 -19.27
N GLN A 1022 -13.87 -24.22 -20.20
CA GLN A 1022 -12.76 -24.50 -21.12
C GLN A 1022 -12.91 -23.72 -22.42
N VAL A 1023 -14.15 -23.59 -22.88
CA VAL A 1023 -14.52 -22.92 -24.13
C VAL A 1023 -15.66 -21.94 -23.85
N VAL A 1024 -15.57 -20.74 -24.40
CA VAL A 1024 -16.71 -19.82 -24.51
C VAL A 1024 -17.01 -19.52 -25.98
N ILE A 1025 -18.26 -19.69 -26.38
CA ILE A 1025 -18.76 -19.30 -27.70
C ILE A 1025 -19.36 -17.90 -27.58
N VAL A 1026 -18.90 -16.97 -28.42
CA VAL A 1026 -19.40 -15.59 -28.47
C VAL A 1026 -19.98 -15.32 -29.87
N PRO A 1027 -21.31 -15.15 -30.00
CA PRO A 1027 -21.93 -14.75 -31.26
C PRO A 1027 -21.50 -13.32 -31.61
N CYS A 1028 -20.98 -13.15 -32.81
CA CYS A 1028 -20.35 -11.93 -33.29
C CYS A 1028 -21.14 -11.32 -34.46
N GLY A 1029 -20.95 -10.03 -34.72
CA GLY A 1029 -21.58 -9.37 -35.87
C GLY A 1029 -23.09 -9.10 -35.75
N ILE A 1030 -23.75 -9.47 -34.66
CA ILE A 1030 -25.15 -9.08 -34.38
C ILE A 1030 -25.22 -7.53 -34.32
N THR A 1031 -26.02 -6.93 -35.20
CA THR A 1031 -26.27 -5.49 -35.29
C THR A 1031 -27.76 -5.21 -35.35
N ALA A 1032 -28.17 -3.98 -35.05
CA ALA A 1032 -29.56 -3.53 -35.09
C ALA A 1032 -30.18 -3.47 -36.52
N THR A 1033 -29.46 -3.96 -37.53
CA THR A 1033 -29.88 -4.02 -38.94
C THR A 1033 -29.97 -5.45 -39.49
N ILE A 1034 -29.70 -6.47 -38.66
CA ILE A 1034 -29.86 -7.89 -39.01
C ILE A 1034 -31.31 -8.32 -38.81
N GLN A 1035 -31.81 -9.23 -39.64
CA GLN A 1035 -33.18 -9.75 -39.50
C GLN A 1035 -33.28 -10.72 -38.32
N ASP A 1036 -34.41 -10.73 -37.61
CA ASP A 1036 -34.61 -11.58 -36.43
C ASP A 1036 -34.42 -13.07 -36.73
N ASP A 1037 -34.74 -13.53 -37.94
CA ASP A 1037 -34.56 -14.92 -38.34
C ASP A 1037 -33.09 -15.28 -38.64
N GLU A 1038 -32.27 -14.33 -39.10
CA GLU A 1038 -30.81 -14.49 -39.14
C GLU A 1038 -30.21 -14.53 -37.71
N LYS A 1039 -30.69 -13.67 -36.79
CA LYS A 1039 -30.28 -13.69 -35.37
C LYS A 1039 -30.62 -15.05 -34.73
N LYS A 1040 -31.83 -15.57 -34.96
CA LYS A 1040 -32.26 -16.91 -34.50
C LYS A 1040 -31.42 -18.02 -35.10
N ASN A 1041 -31.10 -17.96 -36.39
CA ASN A 1041 -30.27 -18.97 -37.06
C ASN A 1041 -28.84 -19.00 -36.48
N LEU A 1042 -28.21 -17.83 -36.29
CA LEU A 1042 -26.90 -17.70 -35.65
C LEU A 1042 -26.89 -18.29 -34.23
N LEU A 1043 -27.84 -17.91 -33.39
CA LEU A 1043 -27.93 -18.41 -32.00
C LEU A 1043 -28.23 -19.92 -31.97
N GLY A 1044 -29.13 -20.40 -32.85
CA GLY A 1044 -29.43 -21.82 -33.00
C GLY A 1044 -28.24 -22.66 -33.47
N ALA A 1045 -27.37 -22.11 -34.32
CA ALA A 1045 -26.11 -22.75 -34.70
C ALA A 1045 -25.08 -22.75 -33.55
N CYS A 1046 -24.96 -21.65 -32.81
CA CYS A 1046 -24.09 -21.57 -31.63
C CYS A 1046 -24.50 -22.57 -30.53
N GLU A 1047 -25.81 -22.72 -30.26
CA GLU A 1047 -26.33 -23.69 -29.29
C GLU A 1047 -26.13 -25.14 -29.77
N LYS A 1048 -26.32 -25.43 -31.06
CA LYS A 1048 -25.96 -26.75 -31.64
C LYS A 1048 -24.47 -27.06 -31.47
N PHE A 1049 -23.58 -26.08 -31.69
CA PHE A 1049 -22.13 -26.27 -31.55
C PHE A 1049 -21.70 -26.44 -30.09
N LYS A 1050 -22.31 -25.71 -29.16
CA LYS A 1050 -22.19 -25.91 -27.71
C LYS A 1050 -22.62 -27.34 -27.31
N ILE A 1051 -23.75 -27.85 -27.82
CA ILE A 1051 -24.21 -29.22 -27.54
C ILE A 1051 -23.20 -30.26 -28.04
N LYS A 1052 -22.69 -30.12 -29.27
CA LYS A 1052 -21.60 -30.96 -29.80
C LYS A 1052 -20.38 -31.01 -28.88
N LEU A 1053 -19.82 -29.84 -28.52
CA LEU A 1053 -18.66 -29.77 -27.62
C LEU A 1053 -18.95 -30.39 -26.25
N ALA A 1054 -20.16 -30.20 -25.71
CA ALA A 1054 -20.58 -30.78 -24.43
C ALA A 1054 -20.68 -32.31 -24.45
N GLN A 1055 -21.02 -32.93 -25.60
CA GLN A 1055 -21.02 -34.40 -25.76
C GLN A 1055 -19.62 -35.00 -25.58
N HIS A 1056 -18.56 -34.22 -25.83
CA HIS A 1056 -17.16 -34.60 -25.61
C HIS A 1056 -16.63 -34.19 -24.22
N ASN A 1057 -17.53 -34.02 -23.24
CA ASN A 1057 -17.26 -33.58 -21.86
C ASN A 1057 -16.56 -32.22 -21.73
N ILE A 1058 -16.58 -31.38 -22.78
CA ILE A 1058 -15.98 -30.04 -22.74
C ILE A 1058 -16.88 -29.11 -21.94
N ARG A 1059 -16.31 -28.43 -20.93
CA ARG A 1059 -17.00 -27.42 -20.11
C ARG A 1059 -17.19 -26.12 -20.89
N VAL A 1060 -18.11 -26.14 -21.85
CA VAL A 1060 -18.45 -25.00 -22.72
C VAL A 1060 -19.50 -24.08 -22.09
N VAL A 1061 -19.51 -22.81 -22.50
CA VAL A 1061 -20.61 -21.85 -22.27
C VAL A 1061 -20.87 -21.04 -23.55
N LEU A 1062 -22.13 -20.73 -23.82
CA LEU A 1062 -22.54 -19.75 -24.82
C LEU A 1062 -22.81 -18.43 -24.09
N ASP A 1063 -22.25 -17.33 -24.60
CA ASP A 1063 -22.47 -15.98 -24.08
C ASP A 1063 -23.30 -15.17 -25.08
N ASP A 1064 -24.62 -15.36 -25.03
CA ASP A 1064 -25.61 -14.77 -25.94
C ASP A 1064 -26.19 -13.42 -25.49
N ASP A 1065 -25.86 -12.95 -24.28
CA ASP A 1065 -26.31 -11.67 -23.69
C ASP A 1065 -26.18 -10.48 -24.67
N ASP A 1066 -27.28 -9.81 -25.01
CA ASP A 1066 -27.28 -8.66 -25.92
C ASP A 1066 -27.07 -7.29 -25.25
N HIS A 1067 -26.94 -7.24 -23.92
CA HIS A 1067 -26.57 -6.00 -23.20
C HIS A 1067 -25.09 -5.62 -23.41
N HIS A 1068 -24.21 -6.59 -23.66
CA HIS A 1068 -22.77 -6.38 -23.79
C HIS A 1068 -22.24 -6.67 -25.20
N SER A 1069 -21.62 -5.66 -25.82
CA SER A 1069 -20.95 -5.80 -27.12
C SER A 1069 -19.89 -6.92 -27.12
N PRO A 1070 -19.64 -7.65 -28.23
CA PRO A 1070 -18.63 -8.71 -28.27
C PRO A 1070 -17.24 -8.30 -27.77
N GLY A 1071 -16.77 -7.08 -28.07
CA GLY A 1071 -15.49 -6.57 -27.56
C GLY A 1071 -15.42 -6.37 -26.03
N TRP A 1072 -16.56 -6.24 -25.35
CA TRP A 1072 -16.65 -6.29 -23.89
C TRP A 1072 -16.54 -7.74 -23.40
N LYS A 1073 -17.29 -8.65 -24.02
CA LYS A 1073 -17.28 -10.10 -23.72
C LYS A 1073 -15.89 -10.69 -23.87
N PHE A 1074 -15.18 -10.32 -24.94
CA PHE A 1074 -13.80 -10.73 -25.20
C PHE A 1074 -12.89 -10.39 -24.01
N ASN A 1075 -12.93 -9.15 -23.53
CA ASN A 1075 -12.16 -8.71 -22.37
C ASN A 1075 -12.60 -9.41 -21.07
N HIS A 1076 -13.91 -9.63 -20.87
CA HIS A 1076 -14.44 -10.30 -19.68
C HIS A 1076 -13.97 -11.76 -19.57
N TRP A 1077 -14.02 -12.52 -20.68
CA TRP A 1077 -13.57 -13.91 -20.69
C TRP A 1077 -12.04 -14.07 -20.75
N GLU A 1078 -11.33 -13.10 -21.33
CA GLU A 1078 -9.86 -13.04 -21.19
C GLU A 1078 -9.45 -12.76 -19.74
N LEU A 1079 -10.10 -11.81 -19.07
CA LEU A 1079 -9.88 -11.51 -17.65
C LEU A 1079 -10.15 -12.72 -16.73
N LYS A 1080 -11.23 -13.47 -16.99
CA LYS A 1080 -11.56 -14.73 -16.30
C LYS A 1080 -10.68 -15.92 -16.70
N GLY A 1081 -9.85 -15.79 -17.73
CA GLY A 1081 -8.86 -16.79 -18.12
C GLY A 1081 -9.41 -18.05 -18.78
N VAL A 1082 -10.58 -17.99 -19.44
CA VAL A 1082 -11.12 -19.13 -20.19
C VAL A 1082 -10.15 -19.52 -21.32
N PRO A 1083 -9.68 -20.79 -21.42
CA PRO A 1083 -8.61 -21.19 -22.33
C PRO A 1083 -8.82 -20.86 -23.80
N VAL A 1084 -10.04 -21.10 -24.31
CA VAL A 1084 -10.41 -20.86 -25.72
C VAL A 1084 -11.69 -20.03 -25.80
N ARG A 1085 -11.65 -18.94 -26.58
CA ARG A 1085 -12.85 -18.27 -27.07
C ARG A 1085 -13.10 -18.67 -28.52
N VAL A 1086 -14.32 -19.07 -28.86
CA VAL A 1086 -14.77 -19.27 -30.24
C VAL A 1086 -15.64 -18.08 -30.64
N GLU A 1087 -15.26 -17.41 -31.70
CA GLU A 1087 -15.99 -16.30 -32.33
C GLU A 1087 -16.75 -16.87 -33.55
N ILE A 1088 -18.08 -16.66 -33.60
CA ILE A 1088 -18.95 -17.12 -34.71
C ILE A 1088 -19.88 -15.95 -35.09
N GLY A 1089 -19.85 -15.49 -36.34
CA GLY A 1089 -20.79 -14.51 -36.88
C GLY A 1089 -21.51 -15.00 -38.14
N PRO A 1090 -22.44 -14.20 -38.70
CA PRO A 1090 -23.24 -14.59 -39.87
C PRO A 1090 -22.39 -14.92 -41.10
N LYS A 1091 -21.27 -14.21 -41.31
CA LYS A 1091 -20.37 -14.47 -42.43
C LYS A 1091 -19.62 -15.80 -42.28
N ASP A 1092 -19.20 -16.10 -41.07
CA ASP A 1092 -18.45 -17.30 -40.75
C ASP A 1092 -19.37 -18.53 -40.89
N LEU A 1093 -20.65 -18.41 -40.50
CA LEU A 1093 -21.69 -19.40 -40.80
C LEU A 1093 -21.93 -19.63 -42.30
N ILE A 1094 -21.93 -18.57 -43.12
CA ILE A 1094 -22.03 -18.71 -44.59
C ILE A 1094 -20.79 -19.40 -45.18
N ALA A 1095 -19.61 -19.20 -44.57
CA ALA A 1095 -18.38 -19.89 -44.93
C ALA A 1095 -18.25 -21.31 -44.31
N ASN A 1096 -19.19 -21.72 -43.44
CA ASN A 1096 -19.11 -22.93 -42.62
C ASN A 1096 -17.87 -22.98 -41.70
N GLU A 1097 -17.42 -21.84 -41.19
CA GLU A 1097 -16.23 -21.66 -40.34
C GLU A 1097 -16.53 -21.01 -38.97
N CYS A 1098 -15.55 -21.10 -38.06
CA CYS A 1098 -15.49 -20.36 -36.80
C CYS A 1098 -14.02 -19.98 -36.48
N VAL A 1099 -13.81 -18.98 -35.62
CA VAL A 1099 -12.47 -18.54 -35.21
C VAL A 1099 -12.23 -18.86 -33.74
N ALA A 1100 -11.30 -19.79 -33.46
CA ALA A 1100 -10.81 -20.08 -32.12
C ALA A 1100 -9.69 -19.12 -31.73
N VAL A 1101 -9.68 -18.66 -30.48
CA VAL A 1101 -8.71 -17.72 -29.91
C VAL A 1101 -8.16 -18.28 -28.61
N ARG A 1102 -6.84 -18.51 -28.57
CA ARG A 1102 -6.11 -19.00 -27.39
C ARG A 1102 -5.92 -17.90 -26.35
N ARG A 1103 -6.21 -18.16 -25.08
CA ARG A 1103 -6.00 -17.19 -23.99
C ARG A 1103 -4.55 -17.04 -23.53
N ASP A 1104 -3.78 -18.12 -23.56
CA ASP A 1104 -2.39 -18.18 -23.05
C ASP A 1104 -1.38 -17.41 -23.91
N SER A 1105 -1.75 -17.16 -25.17
CA SER A 1105 -0.88 -16.67 -26.26
C SER A 1105 -1.54 -15.59 -27.14
N GLY A 1106 -2.88 -15.52 -27.17
CA GLY A 1106 -3.63 -14.58 -28.02
C GLY A 1106 -3.71 -14.98 -29.50
N VAL A 1107 -3.19 -16.16 -29.87
CA VAL A 1107 -3.22 -16.68 -31.25
C VAL A 1107 -4.66 -16.95 -31.69
N LYS A 1108 -4.96 -16.65 -32.96
CA LYS A 1108 -6.24 -16.94 -33.62
C LYS A 1108 -6.07 -17.99 -34.69
N GLU A 1109 -6.99 -18.95 -34.75
CA GLU A 1109 -7.01 -20.05 -35.72
C GLU A 1109 -8.44 -20.21 -36.27
N SER A 1110 -8.61 -20.31 -37.60
CA SER A 1110 -9.91 -20.56 -38.24
C SER A 1110 -10.13 -22.06 -38.45
N PHE A 1111 -11.29 -22.57 -38.05
CA PHE A 1111 -11.69 -23.97 -38.23
C PHE A 1111 -13.04 -24.07 -38.96
N SER A 1112 -13.14 -24.95 -39.96
CA SER A 1112 -14.42 -25.43 -40.48
C SER A 1112 -15.27 -26.01 -39.33
N LEU A 1113 -16.57 -25.68 -39.28
CA LEU A 1113 -17.53 -26.14 -38.26
C LEU A 1113 -17.73 -27.67 -38.25
N GLU A 1114 -17.29 -28.36 -39.29
CA GLU A 1114 -17.26 -29.83 -39.37
C GLU A 1114 -16.09 -30.41 -38.55
N ASP A 1115 -14.89 -29.83 -38.69
CA ASP A 1115 -13.68 -30.26 -37.97
C ASP A 1115 -13.51 -29.60 -36.59
N ALA A 1116 -14.17 -28.46 -36.35
CA ALA A 1116 -13.87 -27.55 -35.25
C ALA A 1116 -13.93 -28.21 -33.86
N GLU A 1117 -14.79 -29.21 -33.71
CA GLU A 1117 -14.93 -30.05 -32.51
C GLU A 1117 -13.63 -30.78 -32.16
N GLN A 1118 -13.11 -31.61 -33.07
CA GLN A 1118 -11.86 -32.34 -32.88
C GLN A 1118 -10.64 -31.39 -32.84
N LYS A 1119 -10.67 -30.28 -33.60
CA LYS A 1119 -9.63 -29.25 -33.57
C LYS A 1119 -9.58 -28.54 -32.21
N ILE A 1120 -10.73 -28.24 -31.58
CA ILE A 1120 -10.79 -27.66 -30.22
C ILE A 1120 -10.34 -28.68 -29.16
N ILE A 1121 -10.70 -29.96 -29.27
CA ILE A 1121 -10.20 -31.02 -28.37
C ILE A 1121 -8.67 -31.08 -28.42
N ASN A 1122 -8.09 -31.08 -29.62
CA ASN A 1122 -6.64 -31.09 -29.81
C ASN A 1122 -6.01 -29.80 -29.28
N LEU A 1123 -6.60 -28.63 -29.55
CA LEU A 1123 -6.14 -27.32 -29.09
C LEU A 1123 -6.10 -27.21 -27.56
N LEU A 1124 -7.11 -27.74 -26.85
CA LEU A 1124 -7.14 -27.76 -25.38
C LEU A 1124 -6.02 -28.65 -24.81
N ASN A 1125 -5.70 -29.79 -25.44
CA ASN A 1125 -4.56 -30.60 -25.05
C ASN A 1125 -3.21 -29.88 -25.32
N THR A 1126 -3.09 -29.21 -26.47
CA THR A 1126 -1.92 -28.40 -26.83
C THR A 1126 -1.71 -27.25 -25.84
N ILE A 1127 -2.75 -26.48 -25.47
CA ILE A 1127 -2.64 -25.39 -24.48
C ILE A 1127 -2.16 -25.92 -23.12
N GLN A 1128 -2.70 -27.05 -22.63
CA GLN A 1128 -2.27 -27.65 -21.36
C GLN A 1128 -0.77 -28.00 -21.39
N ASN A 1129 -0.30 -28.59 -22.49
CA ASN A 1129 1.10 -28.97 -22.68
C ASN A 1129 2.02 -27.75 -22.84
N ASP A 1130 1.63 -26.77 -23.66
CA ASP A 1130 2.38 -25.52 -23.88
C ASP A 1130 2.56 -24.73 -22.58
N MET A 1131 1.51 -24.62 -21.76
CA MET A 1131 1.57 -23.98 -20.44
C MET A 1131 2.55 -24.70 -19.50
N PHE A 1132 2.50 -26.04 -19.45
CA PHE A 1132 3.42 -26.83 -18.62
C PHE A 1132 4.88 -26.71 -19.10
N LEU A 1133 5.13 -26.83 -20.40
CA LEU A 1133 6.46 -26.71 -20.99
C LEU A 1133 7.05 -25.30 -20.77
N LYS A 1134 6.25 -24.25 -20.94
CA LYS A 1134 6.62 -22.85 -20.63
C LYS A 1134 7.00 -22.69 -19.16
N ALA A 1135 6.18 -23.19 -18.24
CA ALA A 1135 6.47 -23.14 -16.80
C ALA A 1135 7.72 -23.97 -16.43
N LYS A 1136 7.90 -25.15 -17.02
CA LYS A 1136 9.07 -26.03 -16.81
C LYS A 1136 10.36 -25.44 -17.37
N GLN A 1137 10.31 -24.77 -18.52
CA GLN A 1137 11.46 -24.02 -19.04
C GLN A 1137 11.84 -22.85 -18.11
N ILE A 1138 10.83 -22.13 -17.58
CA ILE A 1138 11.07 -21.04 -16.61
C ILE A 1138 11.67 -21.58 -15.30
N LEU A 1139 11.18 -22.70 -14.77
CA LEU A 1139 11.79 -23.38 -13.62
C LEU A 1139 13.25 -23.74 -13.89
N ASN A 1140 13.52 -24.49 -14.96
CA ASN A 1140 14.86 -24.98 -15.31
C ASN A 1140 15.86 -23.83 -15.51
N ASN A 1141 15.44 -22.73 -16.13
CA ASN A 1141 16.29 -21.54 -16.35
C ASN A 1141 16.66 -20.80 -15.05
N ASN A 1142 15.95 -21.06 -13.94
CA ASN A 1142 16.15 -20.41 -12.64
C ASN A 1142 16.52 -21.41 -11.53
N LEU A 1143 16.80 -22.67 -11.88
CA LEU A 1143 17.23 -23.73 -10.96
C LEU A 1143 18.74 -23.94 -11.11
N ILE A 1144 19.52 -23.40 -10.17
CA ILE A 1144 20.98 -23.28 -10.32
C ILE A 1144 21.70 -24.20 -9.33
N VAL A 1145 22.63 -25.03 -9.80
CA VAL A 1145 23.48 -25.85 -8.93
C VAL A 1145 24.79 -25.11 -8.63
N THR A 1146 25.17 -24.96 -7.36
CA THR A 1146 26.45 -24.34 -6.96
C THR A 1146 27.03 -24.94 -5.68
N GLU A 1147 28.36 -25.00 -5.61
CA GLU A 1147 29.12 -25.39 -4.42
C GLU A 1147 29.75 -24.17 -3.72
N SER A 1148 29.53 -22.95 -4.23
CA SER A 1148 30.19 -21.73 -3.77
C SER A 1148 29.19 -20.73 -3.17
N TRP A 1149 29.49 -20.26 -1.95
CA TRP A 1149 28.71 -19.26 -1.21
C TRP A 1149 28.45 -17.97 -2.00
N SER A 1150 29.50 -17.39 -2.62
CA SER A 1150 29.37 -16.13 -3.36
C SER A 1150 28.41 -16.26 -4.55
N LYS A 1151 28.42 -17.41 -5.25
CA LYS A 1151 27.47 -17.73 -6.31
C LYS A 1151 26.06 -18.00 -5.77
N LEU A 1152 25.91 -18.60 -4.58
CA LEU A 1152 24.60 -18.77 -3.95
C LEU A 1152 23.94 -17.40 -3.71
N LEU A 1153 24.68 -16.43 -3.17
CA LEU A 1153 24.20 -15.05 -3.00
C LEU A 1153 23.89 -14.38 -4.35
N GLU A 1154 24.82 -14.46 -5.32
CA GLU A 1154 24.65 -13.89 -6.66
C GLU A 1154 23.38 -14.40 -7.36
N HIS A 1155 23.09 -15.70 -7.25
CA HIS A 1155 21.91 -16.31 -7.86
C HIS A 1155 20.62 -16.05 -7.06
N LEU A 1156 20.69 -15.92 -5.73
CA LEU A 1156 19.55 -15.54 -4.89
C LEU A 1156 19.04 -14.12 -5.24
N ASP A 1157 19.95 -13.17 -5.45
CA ASP A 1157 19.60 -11.81 -5.89
C ASP A 1157 19.18 -11.74 -7.36
N LYS A 1158 19.64 -12.68 -8.20
CA LYS A 1158 19.08 -12.94 -9.54
C LYS A 1158 17.73 -13.69 -9.51
N LYS A 1159 17.03 -13.70 -8.37
CA LYS A 1159 15.71 -14.32 -8.18
C LYS A 1159 15.68 -15.84 -8.47
N SER A 1160 16.82 -16.53 -8.48
CA SER A 1160 16.89 -17.98 -8.73
C SER A 1160 16.63 -18.80 -7.45
N ILE A 1161 16.29 -20.07 -7.63
CA ILE A 1161 16.37 -21.10 -6.58
C ILE A 1161 17.62 -21.95 -6.78
N ILE A 1162 18.30 -22.30 -5.69
CA ILE A 1162 19.70 -22.74 -5.72
C ILE A 1162 19.85 -24.11 -5.05
N ILE A 1163 20.34 -25.11 -5.78
CA ILE A 1163 20.73 -26.40 -5.20
C ILE A 1163 22.20 -26.34 -4.77
N ALA A 1164 22.47 -26.57 -3.48
CA ALA A 1164 23.81 -26.43 -2.89
C ALA A 1164 24.12 -27.53 -1.84
N PRO A 1165 25.40 -27.89 -1.64
CA PRO A 1165 25.79 -28.93 -0.67
C PRO A 1165 25.59 -28.44 0.77
N PHE A 1166 24.95 -29.26 1.60
CA PHE A 1166 24.58 -28.90 2.98
C PHE A 1166 24.89 -30.03 3.97
N CYS A 1167 25.35 -29.67 5.17
CA CYS A 1167 25.66 -30.61 6.25
C CYS A 1167 24.43 -31.12 7.03
N GLY A 1168 23.24 -30.58 6.80
CA GLY A 1168 22.00 -31.00 7.46
C GLY A 1168 21.85 -30.56 8.92
N GLU A 1169 22.66 -29.60 9.38
CA GLU A 1169 22.72 -29.16 10.78
C GLU A 1169 21.92 -27.87 10.98
N ILE A 1170 20.96 -27.85 11.93
CA ILE A 1170 20.02 -26.75 12.16
C ILE A 1170 20.73 -25.40 12.32
N VAL A 1171 21.81 -25.35 13.13
CA VAL A 1171 22.61 -24.14 13.38
C VAL A 1171 23.25 -23.60 12.09
N CYS A 1172 23.62 -24.48 11.16
CA CYS A 1172 24.14 -24.06 9.85
C CYS A 1172 23.01 -23.53 8.95
N GLU A 1173 21.80 -24.09 9.06
CA GLU A 1173 20.62 -23.58 8.34
C GLU A 1173 20.22 -22.17 8.80
N ASP A 1174 20.26 -21.89 10.10
CA ASP A 1174 20.07 -20.53 10.64
C ASP A 1174 21.14 -19.57 10.14
N GLN A 1175 22.40 -19.97 10.17
CA GLN A 1175 23.51 -19.11 9.73
C GLN A 1175 23.46 -18.84 8.21
N ILE A 1176 23.10 -19.85 7.39
CA ILE A 1176 22.82 -19.67 5.95
C ILE A 1176 21.68 -18.66 5.74
N ARG A 1177 20.55 -18.81 6.43
CA ARG A 1177 19.39 -17.91 6.28
C ARG A 1177 19.73 -16.48 6.71
N LYS A 1178 20.48 -16.32 7.79
CA LYS A 1178 20.93 -15.03 8.31
C LYS A 1178 21.88 -14.33 7.34
N ASP A 1179 22.99 -14.99 6.98
CA ASP A 1179 24.08 -14.36 6.23
C ASP A 1179 23.79 -14.20 4.72
N SER A 1180 22.68 -14.76 4.24
CA SER A 1180 22.14 -14.51 2.89
C SER A 1180 20.96 -13.54 2.86
N THR A 1181 20.66 -12.88 3.98
CA THR A 1181 19.70 -11.77 4.03
C THR A 1181 20.38 -10.47 3.57
N ASN A 1182 20.23 -10.16 2.28
CA ASN A 1182 20.63 -8.86 1.72
C ASN A 1182 19.46 -7.86 1.80
N ASP A 1183 19.68 -6.71 2.43
CA ASP A 1183 18.69 -5.62 2.54
C ASP A 1183 18.36 -4.95 1.19
N GLU A 1184 19.24 -5.07 0.18
CA GLU A 1184 19.19 -4.29 -1.06
C GLU A 1184 18.30 -4.89 -2.18
N GLY A 1185 17.39 -5.83 -1.86
CA GLY A 1185 16.78 -6.71 -2.89
C GLY A 1185 15.40 -7.33 -2.64
N CYS A 1186 14.46 -6.64 -1.97
CA CYS A 1186 13.05 -7.09 -1.88
C CYS A 1186 12.03 -6.00 -2.24
N GLU A 1187 10.95 -6.39 -2.91
CA GLU A 1187 9.79 -5.55 -3.25
C GLU A 1187 8.86 -5.36 -2.03
N GLU A 1188 8.12 -4.24 -1.99
CA GLU A 1188 7.45 -3.60 -0.82
C GLU A 1188 6.37 -4.41 -0.03
N SER A 1189 6.29 -5.74 -0.12
CA SER A 1189 5.16 -6.49 0.44
C SER A 1189 5.48 -7.84 1.10
N GLY A 1190 6.73 -8.11 1.46
CA GLY A 1190 7.11 -9.34 2.15
C GLY A 1190 8.21 -9.09 3.20
N PRO A 1191 8.28 -9.91 4.27
CA PRO A 1191 9.38 -9.81 5.22
C PRO A 1191 10.73 -10.07 4.54
N LEU A 1192 11.79 -9.47 5.09
CA LEU A 1192 13.18 -9.74 4.73
C LEU A 1192 13.47 -11.24 4.92
N MET A 1193 13.89 -11.89 3.84
CA MET A 1193 14.07 -13.35 3.78
C MET A 1193 15.35 -13.66 2.98
N GLY A 1194 16.41 -14.03 3.68
CA GLY A 1194 17.52 -14.77 3.10
C GLY A 1194 17.11 -16.18 2.66
N ALA A 1195 18.10 -16.95 2.20
CA ALA A 1195 17.92 -18.31 1.70
C ALA A 1195 17.41 -19.25 2.82
N LYS A 1196 16.16 -19.67 2.69
CA LYS A 1196 15.56 -20.76 3.47
C LYS A 1196 15.88 -22.09 2.79
N SER A 1197 16.03 -23.18 3.54
CA SER A 1197 15.91 -24.51 2.90
C SER A 1197 14.46 -24.73 2.47
N LEU A 1198 14.25 -25.20 1.25
CA LEU A 1198 12.94 -25.49 0.69
C LEU A 1198 12.68 -26.98 0.77
N CYS A 1199 13.61 -27.79 0.24
CA CYS A 1199 13.64 -29.24 0.38
C CYS A 1199 15.04 -29.81 0.06
N ILE A 1200 15.24 -31.09 0.36
CA ILE A 1200 16.31 -31.94 -0.13
C ILE A 1200 15.70 -32.70 -1.34
N PRO A 1201 16.03 -32.35 -2.60
CA PRO A 1201 15.43 -33.00 -3.76
C PRO A 1201 15.76 -34.50 -3.78
N PHE A 1202 14.81 -35.34 -4.16
CA PHE A 1202 15.09 -36.77 -4.37
C PHE A 1202 16.02 -36.98 -5.57
N ASP A 1203 15.78 -36.23 -6.66
CA ASP A 1203 16.70 -36.13 -7.80
C ASP A 1203 17.91 -35.24 -7.46
N GLN A 1204 18.91 -35.83 -6.78
CA GLN A 1204 20.17 -35.18 -6.46
C GLN A 1204 20.98 -34.88 -7.76
N PRO A 1205 21.49 -33.64 -7.97
CA PRO A 1205 22.06 -33.23 -9.26
C PRO A 1205 23.38 -33.94 -9.62
N LYS A 1206 24.12 -34.39 -8.61
CA LYS A 1206 25.30 -35.26 -8.72
C LYS A 1206 25.53 -35.96 -7.38
N LYS A 1207 26.25 -37.08 -7.38
CA LYS A 1207 26.77 -37.68 -6.13
C LYS A 1207 27.76 -36.70 -5.50
N LEU A 1208 27.71 -36.56 -4.16
CA LEU A 1208 28.72 -35.80 -3.42
C LEU A 1208 30.08 -36.50 -3.52
N ALA A 1209 31.15 -35.73 -3.72
CA ALA A 1209 32.50 -36.23 -3.66
C ALA A 1209 32.95 -36.33 -2.19
N GLN A 1210 33.82 -37.29 -1.87
CA GLN A 1210 34.39 -37.42 -0.52
C GLN A 1210 35.17 -36.14 -0.17
N GLY A 1211 34.97 -35.59 1.04
CA GLY A 1211 35.51 -34.27 1.40
C GLY A 1211 34.75 -33.05 0.87
N THR A 1212 33.58 -33.20 0.24
CA THR A 1212 32.74 -32.03 -0.13
C THR A 1212 32.21 -31.36 1.14
N VAL A 1213 32.59 -30.11 1.38
CA VAL A 1213 32.13 -29.32 2.53
C VAL A 1213 30.77 -28.67 2.29
N CYS A 1214 30.14 -28.22 3.37
CA CYS A 1214 28.93 -27.39 3.35
C CYS A 1214 29.15 -26.06 2.59
N VAL A 1215 28.11 -25.53 1.91
CA VAL A 1215 28.20 -24.30 1.11
C VAL A 1215 28.46 -23.01 1.93
N HIS A 1216 28.21 -23.02 3.23
CA HIS A 1216 28.47 -21.86 4.11
C HIS A 1216 29.95 -21.81 4.53
N PRO A 1217 30.64 -20.66 4.38
CA PRO A 1217 32.10 -20.56 4.51
C PRO A 1217 32.63 -20.96 5.89
N ASP A 1218 31.87 -20.67 6.96
CA ASP A 1218 32.29 -20.94 8.34
C ASP A 1218 31.94 -22.37 8.80
N CYS A 1219 31.35 -23.20 7.91
CA CYS A 1219 30.90 -24.55 8.22
C CYS A 1219 31.80 -25.63 7.59
N HIS A 1220 32.93 -25.92 8.22
CA HIS A 1220 33.91 -26.94 7.78
C HIS A 1220 33.45 -28.41 7.94
N ARG A 1221 32.15 -28.67 8.08
CA ARG A 1221 31.56 -30.03 8.10
C ARG A 1221 31.36 -30.53 6.68
N GLU A 1222 31.54 -31.83 6.47
CA GLU A 1222 31.15 -32.49 5.23
C GLU A 1222 29.65 -32.31 4.95
N ALA A 1223 29.30 -32.16 3.68
CA ALA A 1223 27.93 -32.13 3.22
C ALA A 1223 27.34 -33.55 3.20
N LYS A 1224 26.10 -33.69 3.67
CA LYS A 1224 25.36 -34.96 3.69
C LYS A 1224 24.50 -35.13 2.44
N PHE A 1225 24.01 -34.03 1.86
CA PHE A 1225 23.13 -34.01 0.70
C PHE A 1225 23.13 -32.62 0.03
N TYR A 1226 22.72 -32.56 -1.24
CA TYR A 1226 22.34 -31.31 -1.88
C TYR A 1226 20.95 -30.88 -1.43
N THR A 1227 20.82 -29.62 -1.01
CA THR A 1227 19.57 -29.00 -0.56
C THR A 1227 19.19 -27.89 -1.53
N LEU A 1228 17.90 -27.79 -1.85
CA LEU A 1228 17.31 -26.67 -2.56
C LEU A 1228 17.08 -25.53 -1.56
N PHE A 1229 17.73 -24.40 -1.82
CA PHE A 1229 17.62 -23.15 -1.08
C PHE A 1229 16.93 -22.08 -1.92
N GLY A 1230 16.24 -21.14 -1.27
CA GLY A 1230 15.67 -19.97 -1.95
C GLY A 1230 14.92 -19.06 -0.99
N ARG A 1231 14.40 -17.94 -1.50
CA ARG A 1231 13.47 -17.09 -0.73
C ARG A 1231 12.10 -17.79 -0.71
N SER A 1232 11.50 -18.00 0.46
CA SER A 1232 10.16 -18.58 0.58
C SER A 1232 9.08 -17.52 0.43
N TYR A 1233 7.91 -17.92 -0.07
CA TYR A 1233 6.63 -17.31 0.30
C TYR A 1233 6.27 -17.58 1.77
#